data_AF-A0A4P5ZA30-F1
#
_entry.id   AF-A0A4P5ZA30-F1
#
_cell.length_a   1.000
_cell.length_b   1.000
_cell.length_c   1.000
_cell.angle_alpha   90.00
_cell.angle_beta   90.00
_cell.angle_gamma   90.00
#
_symmetry.space_group_name_H-M   'P 1'
#
loop_
_entity.id
_entity.type
_entity.pdbx_description
1 polymer ?
#
loop_
_entity_poly.entity_id
_entity_poly.type
_entity_poly.pdbx_seq_one_letter_code
_entity_poly.pdbx_strand_id
1 'polypeptide(L)'
;MPPSPIAAERLLFHPAPARAVATTSSAPAPAAPPPLRITTVEPLADFKRHFGLPHDGAIIETDIDVVETDCDLNSRQRRDAEVLTTLAANVAGDCLDLGTSHGRSAYKLATNLAGRGIVHTVNILPEQYQATSGQLITHLLTKEQIGAYFRTHGITGINQIYADTCNWTMPAELRDFAVVFVDAAHDTAAVLKDSLQVFDRVKPGGYLVWHDFNPGLRRKFDWIDAVMRGVELFFAQKGFSPEIVNLRHSWMGVWRKPLANTQQQPAAAPRIETTTTPQNLPTPSPAERFRTTRFLWVYPNYGPDRVAEENGWNSRIRALGYDVHSIGIPCPDGWWPFPKLDAAWQQRHPGLLAAYAEIASHARRGDVLVACGGAMVHPEFIRQLPTLNVFTCADDPESSDKLSRPVAPAFDVSLISNLACLDLYRSWGCRHIDWLYQAIRPELTDPGLTFERILTEPREHDIVMLCERIYNASDRAQRIERLVREFPNAFVRGRGWPGGHVEPAAVYRQARIGWNLHNSIGPCNSRLVTLAAFGVMQICDNKKNLHPLFKLDEEIVGFDTLEECIDKTRYYLAHPDERRAIAARGWRRAMNDYTEPKQWEQLLTKITAAYNEKFGTPAPASAATPAHPAAVELRDSTSAPATQPSAPSQPVEPVIKEARVGIAVAADARYEPARVRELVAESLRLYLGDDRGFSAFVRAGERVLIKPNWVLHLNKSGAGMDCMVTHPAVLRAVVEQVAACRPARIVIADAPLQRCKFEELVTPALVVELRRAAAGVPVEILDFRRTVMHGDSLAADVEQERRATGRYVLFDLGADSLLEPLTTDRNFRVTCYDPDQLAKTHCRGRHQYLLARDVFEADVVINLPKLKTHRKSGLTAALKNLVGINGNKDYLPHHRFGGSDIGGDCYPGFTWWKHAAELYYDAANRVIGTPAHDVWVGRAEALFALYGRFADTDIEGGWHGNDTCWRMNLDLNRCLLYGDATGRLHDTVQRRVVSLTDALICGQGEGPLVTHPLPVGAITFSESAAAADLAHGALLRLDHRKLPLLRGCFERMRFPVLAAAQMPVFVTRRGVFTYDQLAAAIVPRGWQGHCELNPATHQNYTSCTA
;
A
#
# COMPACT_ATOMS: atom_id res chain seq x y z
N MET A 1 -47.63 -40.38 13.26
CA MET A 1 -48.08 -41.68 12.71
C MET A 1 -47.40 -41.89 11.35
N PRO A 2 -47.17 -43.14 10.92
CA PRO A 2 -45.86 -43.58 10.38
C PRO A 2 -45.93 -44.00 8.88
N PRO A 3 -44.89 -44.59 8.21
CA PRO A 3 -43.68 -45.22 8.77
C PRO A 3 -42.30 -45.05 8.07
N SER A 4 -41.31 -45.67 8.72
CA SER A 4 -39.89 -45.97 8.35
C SER A 4 -39.82 -47.26 7.45
N PRO A 5 -38.69 -47.98 7.12
CA PRO A 5 -37.46 -48.21 7.93
C PRO A 5 -36.06 -48.53 7.28
N ILE A 6 -34.99 -48.25 8.06
CA ILE A 6 -33.77 -49.10 8.34
C ILE A 6 -32.65 -49.32 7.28
N ALA A 7 -31.44 -49.67 7.78
CA ALA A 7 -30.09 -49.56 7.19
C ALA A 7 -29.26 -50.89 7.13
N ALA A 8 -28.05 -50.83 6.53
CA ALA A 8 -26.84 -51.68 6.73
C ALA A 8 -25.62 -50.94 6.09
N GLU A 9 -24.35 -50.93 6.53
CA GLU A 9 -23.40 -51.91 7.14
C GLU A 9 -22.76 -52.94 6.17
N ARG A 10 -21.48 -53.35 6.22
CA ARG A 10 -20.21 -52.82 6.83
C ARG A 10 -18.96 -53.68 6.37
N LEU A 11 -17.75 -53.07 6.34
CA LEU A 11 -16.39 -53.61 6.69
C LEU A 11 -15.68 -54.83 6.01
N LEU A 12 -14.34 -54.65 5.82
CA LEU A 12 -13.19 -55.61 5.88
C LEU A 12 -13.02 -56.67 4.75
N PHE A 13 -11.81 -57.14 4.37
CA PHE A 13 -10.68 -57.65 5.18
C PHE A 13 -9.23 -57.48 4.58
N HIS A 14 -8.22 -57.83 5.39
CA HIS A 14 -6.76 -57.86 5.10
C HIS A 14 -6.28 -59.05 4.23
N PRO A 15 -5.01 -59.00 3.77
CA PRO A 15 -4.05 -60.05 4.17
C PRO A 15 -2.73 -59.53 4.80
N ALA A 16 -1.83 -60.46 5.15
CA ALA A 16 -0.66 -60.29 6.04
C ALA A 16 0.64 -60.97 5.45
N PRO A 17 1.84 -60.91 6.10
CA PRO A 17 3.13 -60.93 5.39
C PRO A 17 3.98 -62.22 5.46
N ALA A 18 4.95 -62.33 4.52
CA ALA A 18 6.13 -63.21 4.52
C ALA A 18 7.13 -62.72 3.43
N ARG A 19 8.46 -62.95 3.47
CA ARG A 19 9.43 -63.35 4.51
C ARG A 19 10.83 -62.86 4.09
N ALA A 20 11.77 -62.74 5.03
CA ALA A 20 13.13 -62.22 4.74
C ALA A 20 14.13 -63.28 4.25
N VAL A 21 15.21 -62.81 3.61
CA VAL A 21 16.51 -63.49 3.51
C VAL A 21 17.55 -62.59 4.19
N ALA A 22 18.49 -63.16 4.94
CA ALA A 22 19.44 -62.41 5.75
C ALA A 22 20.89 -62.63 5.31
N THR A 23 21.71 -61.58 5.43
CA THR A 23 23.18 -61.66 5.40
C THR A 23 23.74 -60.89 6.59
N THR A 24 24.55 -61.55 7.40
CA THR A 24 25.11 -61.01 8.64
C THR A 24 26.38 -60.19 8.40
N SER A 25 26.48 -59.01 9.03
CA SER A 25 27.76 -58.42 9.41
C SER A 25 27.57 -57.63 10.70
N SER A 26 28.39 -57.90 11.72
CA SER A 26 28.29 -57.30 13.05
C SER A 26 29.46 -56.36 13.30
N ALA A 27 29.18 -55.05 13.34
CA ALA A 27 30.04 -54.06 13.99
C ALA A 27 29.38 -53.62 15.31
N PRO A 28 30.14 -53.32 16.37
CA PRO A 28 29.56 -52.82 17.61
C PRO A 28 28.90 -51.45 17.36
N ALA A 29 27.70 -51.26 17.90
CA ALA A 29 27.06 -49.94 17.88
C ALA A 29 27.98 -48.93 18.61
N PRO A 30 28.33 -47.79 17.99
CA PRO A 30 29.21 -46.81 18.62
C PRO A 30 28.54 -46.27 19.89
N ALA A 31 29.35 -46.03 20.93
CA ALA A 31 28.86 -45.40 22.15
C ALA A 31 28.18 -44.07 21.81
N ALA A 32 27.00 -43.83 22.38
CA ALA A 32 26.21 -42.63 22.09
C ALA A 32 27.05 -41.38 22.35
N PRO A 33 27.18 -40.45 21.38
CA PRO A 33 28.09 -39.33 21.50
C PRO A 33 27.67 -38.40 22.66
N PRO A 34 28.64 -37.70 23.29
CA PRO A 34 28.32 -36.66 24.25
C PRO A 34 27.43 -35.61 23.58
N PRO A 35 26.30 -35.22 24.19
CA PRO A 35 25.31 -34.37 23.54
C PRO A 35 25.92 -33.01 23.13
N LEU A 36 25.44 -32.48 22.01
CA LEU A 36 25.82 -31.14 21.55
C LEU A 36 25.36 -30.09 22.54
N ARG A 37 26.24 -29.14 22.87
CA ARG A 37 25.85 -27.98 23.69
C ARG A 37 25.18 -26.94 22.79
N ILE A 38 23.85 -26.93 22.76
CA ILE A 38 23.08 -25.99 21.95
C ILE A 38 22.67 -24.78 22.80
N THR A 39 23.11 -23.59 22.39
CA THR A 39 22.81 -22.32 23.06
C THR A 39 21.88 -21.50 22.17
N THR A 40 20.65 -21.30 22.61
CA THR A 40 19.66 -20.46 21.89
C THR A 40 19.74 -19.03 22.40
N VAL A 41 19.88 -18.05 21.52
CA VAL A 41 19.91 -16.62 21.83
C VAL A 41 18.71 -15.91 21.22
N GLU A 42 18.09 -14.98 21.95
CA GLU A 42 16.79 -14.41 21.55
C GLU A 42 16.89 -13.16 20.65
N PRO A 43 17.53 -12.04 21.06
CA PRO A 43 17.77 -10.91 20.15
C PRO A 43 19.03 -11.12 19.29
N LEU A 44 19.01 -10.59 18.05
CA LEU A 44 20.19 -10.59 17.17
C LEU A 44 21.39 -9.88 17.81
N ALA A 45 21.14 -8.88 18.67
CA ALA A 45 22.18 -8.20 19.46
C ALA A 45 22.96 -9.14 20.39
N ASP A 46 22.34 -10.19 20.93
CA ASP A 46 23.03 -11.17 21.79
C ASP A 46 23.79 -12.22 20.96
N PHE A 47 23.27 -12.58 19.77
CA PHE A 47 24.01 -13.37 18.77
C PHE A 47 25.28 -12.63 18.32
N LYS A 48 25.15 -11.34 17.97
CA LYS A 48 26.29 -10.45 17.68
C LYS A 48 27.27 -10.37 18.85
N ARG A 49 26.78 -10.20 20.09
CA ARG A 49 27.64 -10.13 21.29
C ARG A 49 28.39 -11.44 21.55
N HIS A 50 27.74 -12.60 21.39
CA HIS A 50 28.35 -13.91 21.59
C HIS A 50 29.54 -14.15 20.64
N PHE A 51 29.38 -13.80 19.36
CA PHE A 51 30.45 -14.00 18.36
C PHE A 51 31.41 -12.82 18.19
N GLY A 52 31.14 -11.66 18.83
CA GLY A 52 31.97 -10.46 18.73
C GLY A 52 31.83 -9.72 17.39
N LEU A 53 30.60 -9.66 16.85
CA LEU A 53 30.29 -9.11 15.52
C LEU A 53 29.82 -7.64 15.64
N PRO A 54 30.62 -6.62 15.27
CA PRO A 54 30.20 -5.22 15.40
C PRO A 54 29.14 -4.79 14.37
N HIS A 55 29.27 -5.19 13.11
CA HIS A 55 28.41 -4.73 12.02
C HIS A 55 27.10 -5.52 11.94
N ASP A 56 26.05 -4.89 11.42
CA ASP A 56 24.77 -5.54 11.13
C ASP A 56 24.75 -6.06 9.69
N GLY A 57 24.04 -7.16 9.46
CA GLY A 57 23.78 -7.66 8.11
C GLY A 57 22.70 -6.84 7.40
N ALA A 58 22.94 -6.49 6.14
CA ALA A 58 21.95 -5.90 5.26
C ALA A 58 21.13 -7.02 4.60
N ILE A 59 19.84 -7.11 4.96
CA ILE A 59 18.86 -7.91 4.25
C ILE A 59 18.24 -7.00 3.18
N ILE A 60 18.42 -7.34 1.91
CA ILE A 60 18.10 -6.48 0.76
C ILE A 60 16.84 -7.00 0.04
N GLU A 61 16.51 -8.26 0.25
CA GLU A 61 15.30 -8.95 -0.20
C GLU A 61 14.04 -8.28 0.34
N THR A 62 13.28 -7.61 -0.54
CA THR A 62 11.98 -7.01 -0.20
C THR A 62 10.86 -8.03 -0.01
N ASP A 63 11.10 -9.28 -0.43
CA ASP A 63 10.20 -10.43 -0.33
C ASP A 63 10.43 -11.29 0.92
N ILE A 64 11.39 -10.95 1.78
CA ILE A 64 11.84 -11.82 2.89
C ILE A 64 10.83 -12.04 4.04
N ASP A 65 9.81 -11.17 4.14
CA ASP A 65 8.70 -11.28 5.10
C ASP A 65 7.41 -11.86 4.46
N VAL A 66 7.46 -12.27 3.19
CA VAL A 66 6.33 -12.93 2.54
C VAL A 66 6.22 -14.35 3.09
N VAL A 67 5.18 -14.59 3.87
CA VAL A 67 4.84 -15.93 4.37
C VAL A 67 4.21 -16.73 3.23
N GLU A 68 5.04 -17.49 2.52
CA GLU A 68 4.62 -18.40 1.44
C GLU A 68 4.00 -19.71 2.00
N THR A 69 4.45 -20.17 3.19
CA THR A 69 3.96 -21.39 3.84
C THR A 69 3.87 -21.27 5.38
N ASP A 70 3.17 -22.22 6.02
CA ASP A 70 3.13 -22.37 7.49
C ASP A 70 4.52 -22.55 8.14
N CYS A 71 5.56 -22.89 7.36
CA CYS A 71 6.94 -23.00 7.82
C CYS A 71 7.70 -21.65 7.84
N ASP A 72 7.09 -20.59 7.32
CA ASP A 72 7.69 -19.25 7.24
C ASP A 72 7.21 -18.30 8.36
N LEU A 73 6.18 -18.74 9.10
CA LEU A 73 5.61 -18.06 10.27
C LEU A 73 6.67 -17.69 11.33
N ASN A 74 6.43 -16.61 12.07
CA ASN A 74 7.39 -15.96 12.98
C ASN A 74 8.60 -15.32 12.25
N SER A 75 8.39 -14.86 11.01
CA SER A 75 9.43 -14.23 10.16
C SER A 75 10.65 -15.12 9.95
N ARG A 76 10.43 -16.44 9.79
CA ARG A 76 11.49 -17.46 9.78
C ARG A 76 12.55 -17.17 8.71
N GLN A 77 12.14 -16.87 7.47
CA GLN A 77 13.06 -16.53 6.38
C GLN A 77 13.90 -15.27 6.67
N ARG A 78 13.32 -14.25 7.35
CA ARG A 78 14.08 -13.08 7.84
C ARG A 78 15.08 -13.46 8.92
N ARG A 79 14.74 -14.35 9.86
CA ARG A 79 15.66 -14.77 10.95
C ARG A 79 16.81 -15.63 10.43
N ASP A 80 16.56 -16.43 9.40
CA ASP A 80 17.59 -17.15 8.64
C ASP A 80 18.50 -16.17 7.88
N ALA A 81 17.92 -15.13 7.28
CA ALA A 81 18.66 -14.06 6.65
C ALA A 81 19.52 -13.26 7.64
N GLU A 82 18.97 -12.88 8.82
CA GLU A 82 19.69 -12.16 9.87
C GLU A 82 20.98 -12.87 10.28
N VAL A 83 20.97 -14.20 10.39
CA VAL A 83 22.17 -14.99 10.70
C VAL A 83 23.19 -14.93 9.55
N LEU A 84 22.78 -15.26 8.32
CA LEU A 84 23.70 -15.34 7.18
C LEU A 84 24.28 -13.97 6.79
N THR A 85 23.46 -12.93 6.73
CA THR A 85 23.90 -11.57 6.37
C THR A 85 24.81 -10.98 7.45
N THR A 86 24.49 -11.17 8.74
CA THR A 86 25.32 -10.67 9.85
C THR A 86 26.67 -11.39 9.93
N LEU A 87 26.73 -12.70 9.67
CA LEU A 87 28.02 -13.40 9.58
C LEU A 87 28.85 -12.86 8.40
N ALA A 88 28.27 -12.80 7.19
CA ALA A 88 28.95 -12.32 5.99
C ALA A 88 29.43 -10.85 6.10
N ALA A 89 28.64 -9.98 6.75
CA ALA A 89 28.98 -8.56 6.93
C ALA A 89 30.24 -8.33 7.79
N ASN A 90 30.59 -9.31 8.64
CA ASN A 90 31.67 -9.23 9.63
C ASN A 90 32.89 -10.12 9.29
N VAL A 91 32.93 -10.74 8.12
CA VAL A 91 34.10 -11.51 7.65
C VAL A 91 34.71 -10.94 6.37
N ALA A 92 35.89 -11.45 6.02
CA ALA A 92 36.56 -11.28 4.75
C ALA A 92 37.22 -12.62 4.36
N GLY A 93 37.46 -12.85 3.07
CA GLY A 93 37.78 -14.14 2.49
C GLY A 93 36.53 -14.94 2.07
N ASP A 94 36.76 -15.99 1.32
CA ASP A 94 35.72 -16.67 0.54
C ASP A 94 34.72 -17.44 1.41
N CYS A 95 33.53 -17.70 0.87
CA CYS A 95 32.46 -18.46 1.51
C CYS A 95 32.02 -19.62 0.63
N LEU A 96 31.40 -20.63 1.24
CA LEU A 96 30.84 -21.80 0.55
C LEU A 96 29.35 -21.96 0.90
N ASP A 97 28.55 -22.28 -0.11
CA ASP A 97 27.10 -22.48 -0.08
C ASP A 97 26.80 -23.85 -0.70
N LEU A 98 26.59 -24.88 0.13
CA LEU A 98 26.15 -26.20 -0.32
C LEU A 98 24.63 -26.27 -0.17
N GLY A 99 23.88 -26.38 -1.26
CA GLY A 99 22.42 -26.39 -1.20
C GLY A 99 21.75 -26.79 -2.52
N THR A 100 20.41 -26.74 -2.58
CA THR A 100 19.64 -27.17 -3.77
C THR A 100 18.44 -26.27 -4.05
N SER A 101 18.68 -25.00 -4.37
CA SER A 101 17.62 -24.01 -4.62
C SER A 101 18.01 -22.91 -5.60
N HIS A 102 17.14 -21.91 -5.78
CA HIS A 102 17.33 -20.77 -6.67
C HIS A 102 18.47 -19.80 -6.24
N GLY A 103 19.25 -20.10 -5.19
CA GLY A 103 20.41 -19.30 -4.76
C GLY A 103 20.11 -18.11 -3.85
N ARG A 104 18.97 -18.13 -3.12
CA ARG A 104 18.64 -17.14 -2.08
C ARG A 104 19.66 -17.13 -0.90
N SER A 105 20.48 -18.17 -0.73
CA SER A 105 21.57 -18.27 0.26
C SER A 105 22.86 -17.56 -0.21
N ALA A 106 23.38 -17.95 -1.38
CA ALA A 106 24.53 -17.28 -2.02
C ALA A 106 24.33 -15.77 -2.18
N TYR A 107 23.10 -15.34 -2.50
CA TYR A 107 22.72 -13.92 -2.56
C TYR A 107 23.04 -13.16 -1.25
N LYS A 108 22.58 -13.69 -0.10
CA LYS A 108 22.77 -13.09 1.24
C LYS A 108 24.25 -12.98 1.60
N LEU A 109 25.01 -14.03 1.32
CA LEU A 109 26.44 -14.09 1.60
C LEU A 109 27.21 -13.07 0.74
N ALA A 110 26.96 -13.02 -0.57
CA ALA A 110 27.74 -12.19 -1.49
C ALA A 110 27.44 -10.69 -1.34
N THR A 111 26.16 -10.32 -1.17
CA THR A 111 25.75 -8.94 -0.89
C THR A 111 26.41 -8.37 0.36
N ASN A 112 26.59 -9.19 1.40
CA ASN A 112 27.14 -8.77 2.69
C ASN A 112 28.67 -8.94 2.78
N LEU A 113 29.27 -9.86 2.03
CA LEU A 113 30.72 -9.83 1.79
C LEU A 113 31.15 -8.53 1.10
N ALA A 114 30.29 -7.91 0.29
CA ALA A 114 30.56 -6.63 -0.37
C ALA A 114 31.91 -6.58 -1.12
N GLY A 115 32.24 -7.67 -1.83
CA GLY A 115 33.50 -7.83 -2.58
C GLY A 115 34.72 -8.23 -1.76
N ARG A 116 34.58 -8.50 -0.45
CA ARG A 116 35.69 -8.92 0.44
C ARG A 116 36.05 -10.42 0.33
N GLY A 117 35.47 -11.14 -0.62
CA GLY A 117 35.64 -12.57 -0.89
C GLY A 117 34.65 -13.05 -1.97
N ILE A 118 34.83 -14.27 -2.45
CA ILE A 118 33.96 -14.96 -3.42
C ILE A 118 33.05 -15.94 -2.69
N VAL A 119 31.77 -16.03 -3.08
CA VAL A 119 30.88 -17.11 -2.63
C VAL A 119 30.89 -18.24 -3.66
N HIS A 120 31.39 -19.40 -3.28
CA HIS A 120 31.27 -20.62 -4.08
C HIS A 120 29.94 -21.29 -3.73
N THR A 121 29.10 -21.55 -4.71
CA THR A 121 27.80 -22.23 -4.52
C THR A 121 27.79 -23.53 -5.32
N VAL A 122 27.38 -24.62 -4.68
CA VAL A 122 27.41 -25.98 -5.24
C VAL A 122 25.98 -26.54 -5.21
N ASN A 123 25.47 -26.94 -6.38
CA ASN A 123 24.14 -27.52 -6.52
C ASN A 123 24.17 -28.70 -7.51
N ILE A 124 23.30 -29.70 -7.30
CA ILE A 124 23.14 -30.86 -8.17
C ILE A 124 22.28 -30.53 -9.41
N LEU A 125 22.65 -31.06 -10.58
CA LEU A 125 21.82 -30.99 -11.79
C LEU A 125 20.81 -32.15 -11.90
N PRO A 126 19.67 -31.97 -12.61
CA PRO A 126 18.70 -33.05 -12.82
C PRO A 126 19.31 -34.30 -13.48
N GLU A 127 20.29 -34.15 -14.36
CA GLU A 127 20.97 -35.25 -15.05
C GLU A 127 22.04 -35.94 -14.18
N GLN A 128 22.41 -35.33 -13.05
CA GLN A 128 23.33 -35.90 -12.05
C GLN A 128 22.57 -36.69 -10.96
N TYR A 129 21.26 -36.46 -10.80
CA TYR A 129 20.44 -37.14 -9.80
C TYR A 129 20.25 -38.62 -10.12
N GLN A 130 20.50 -39.48 -9.14
CA GLN A 130 20.21 -40.91 -9.20
C GLN A 130 19.09 -41.24 -8.22
N ALA A 131 18.16 -42.13 -8.58
CA ALA A 131 17.01 -42.48 -7.73
C ALA A 131 17.39 -43.20 -6.40
N THR A 132 18.68 -43.43 -6.17
CA THR A 132 19.28 -43.97 -4.93
C THR A 132 19.83 -42.89 -3.99
N SER A 133 19.96 -41.62 -4.43
CA SER A 133 20.57 -40.52 -3.66
C SER A 133 19.52 -39.51 -3.19
N GLY A 134 18.97 -39.71 -1.99
CA GLY A 134 18.07 -38.76 -1.31
C GLY A 134 16.58 -38.97 -1.64
N GLN A 135 15.85 -39.67 -0.77
CA GLN A 135 14.41 -39.97 -0.96
C GLN A 135 13.48 -38.75 -0.80
N LEU A 136 14.00 -37.58 -0.45
CA LEU A 136 13.25 -36.40 -0.02
C LEU A 136 13.71 -35.08 -0.70
N ILE A 137 14.21 -35.13 -1.95
CA ILE A 137 14.45 -33.89 -2.69
C ILE A 137 13.11 -33.20 -2.98
N THR A 138 12.94 -31.99 -2.44
CA THR A 138 11.74 -31.15 -2.62
C THR A 138 11.54 -30.74 -4.08
N HIS A 139 12.58 -30.20 -4.73
CA HIS A 139 12.54 -29.80 -6.14
C HIS A 139 13.88 -30.05 -6.87
N LEU A 140 13.83 -30.82 -7.96
CA LEU A 140 14.93 -30.90 -8.93
C LEU A 140 14.82 -29.73 -9.91
N LEU A 141 15.56 -28.66 -9.62
CA LEU A 141 15.61 -27.45 -10.43
C LEU A 141 16.49 -27.64 -11.67
N THR A 142 16.11 -27.06 -12.82
CA THR A 142 16.99 -27.06 -14.00
C THR A 142 18.23 -26.20 -13.79
N LYS A 143 19.26 -26.38 -14.62
CA LYS A 143 20.50 -25.61 -14.60
C LYS A 143 20.28 -24.10 -14.64
N GLU A 144 19.23 -23.67 -15.33
CA GLU A 144 18.84 -22.27 -15.50
C GLU A 144 18.19 -21.69 -14.24
N GLN A 145 17.45 -22.52 -13.49
CA GLN A 145 16.78 -22.18 -12.22
C GLN A 145 17.74 -22.18 -11.03
N ILE A 146 18.67 -23.13 -10.97
CA ILE A 146 19.73 -23.22 -9.96
C ILE A 146 20.52 -21.91 -9.93
N GLY A 147 20.51 -21.20 -8.80
CA GLY A 147 21.18 -19.89 -8.67
C GLY A 147 20.53 -18.71 -9.42
N ALA A 148 19.32 -18.87 -9.97
CA ALA A 148 18.63 -17.82 -10.73
C ALA A 148 18.38 -16.54 -9.92
N TYR A 149 18.18 -16.62 -8.59
CA TYR A 149 17.90 -15.46 -7.75
C TYR A 149 19.11 -14.52 -7.70
N PHE A 150 20.32 -15.01 -7.39
CA PHE A 150 21.48 -14.11 -7.35
C PHE A 150 21.88 -13.57 -8.73
N ARG A 151 21.65 -14.34 -9.81
CA ARG A 151 21.87 -13.88 -11.18
C ARG A 151 20.86 -12.80 -11.62
N THR A 152 19.57 -12.97 -11.33
CA THR A 152 18.52 -11.98 -11.66
C THR A 152 18.61 -10.70 -10.83
N HIS A 153 19.29 -10.73 -9.68
CA HIS A 153 19.63 -9.55 -8.88
C HIS A 153 21.05 -9.02 -9.16
N GLY A 154 21.76 -9.54 -10.18
CA GLY A 154 23.02 -8.99 -10.68
C GLY A 154 24.23 -9.09 -9.74
N ILE A 155 24.23 -10.03 -8.78
CA ILE A 155 25.29 -10.09 -7.77
C ILE A 155 26.57 -10.73 -8.32
N THR A 156 27.64 -9.93 -8.38
CA THR A 156 28.99 -10.35 -8.73
C THR A 156 29.73 -10.99 -7.55
N GLY A 157 30.78 -11.77 -7.83
CA GLY A 157 31.56 -12.44 -6.79
C GLY A 157 30.96 -13.77 -6.32
N ILE A 158 30.16 -14.43 -7.17
CA ILE A 158 29.61 -15.76 -6.93
C ILE A 158 30.15 -16.73 -8.00
N ASN A 159 30.66 -17.89 -7.58
CA ASN A 159 31.16 -18.96 -8.43
C ASN A 159 30.21 -20.16 -8.36
N GLN A 160 29.51 -20.45 -9.46
CA GLN A 160 28.50 -21.51 -9.55
C GLN A 160 29.13 -22.84 -10.00
N ILE A 161 29.06 -23.84 -9.13
CA ILE A 161 29.53 -25.21 -9.35
C ILE A 161 28.31 -26.13 -9.49
N TYR A 162 28.41 -27.11 -10.40
CA TYR A 162 27.34 -28.06 -10.73
C TYR A 162 27.79 -29.49 -10.43
N ALA A 163 27.45 -30.00 -9.24
CA ALA A 163 27.90 -31.30 -8.77
C ALA A 163 26.95 -31.89 -7.71
N ASP A 164 26.83 -33.22 -7.72
CA ASP A 164 26.24 -33.98 -6.62
C ASP A 164 27.25 -34.10 -5.47
N THR A 165 27.00 -33.49 -4.31
CA THR A 165 27.89 -33.60 -3.14
C THR A 165 27.97 -35.03 -2.59
N CYS A 166 26.96 -35.88 -2.84
CA CYS A 166 27.01 -37.30 -2.52
C CYS A 166 28.05 -38.08 -3.33
N ASN A 167 28.56 -37.56 -4.45
CA ASN A 167 29.58 -38.22 -5.28
C ASN A 167 30.78 -37.32 -5.68
N TRP A 168 30.76 -36.03 -5.32
CA TRP A 168 31.82 -35.06 -5.62
C TRP A 168 32.97 -35.07 -4.61
N THR A 169 34.20 -34.88 -5.10
CA THR A 169 35.38 -34.61 -4.28
C THR A 169 35.78 -33.14 -4.44
N MET A 170 35.66 -32.36 -3.36
CA MET A 170 35.96 -30.93 -3.37
C MET A 170 37.43 -30.63 -3.77
N PRO A 171 37.68 -29.88 -4.86
CA PRO A 171 39.02 -29.50 -5.31
C PRO A 171 39.90 -28.91 -4.21
N ALA A 172 41.21 -29.17 -4.24
CA ALA A 172 42.15 -28.74 -3.19
C ALA A 172 42.24 -27.21 -3.02
N GLU A 173 41.90 -26.46 -4.07
CA GLU A 173 41.92 -25.00 -4.12
C GLU A 173 40.72 -24.34 -3.41
N LEU A 174 39.63 -25.10 -3.16
CA LEU A 174 38.46 -24.63 -2.41
C LEU A 174 38.70 -24.81 -0.90
N ARG A 175 39.35 -23.84 -0.27
CA ARG A 175 39.85 -23.93 1.11
C ARG A 175 39.90 -22.57 1.81
N ASP A 176 40.13 -22.61 3.12
CA ASP A 176 40.22 -21.46 4.02
C ASP A 176 38.97 -20.55 4.01
N PHE A 177 37.79 -21.17 3.92
CA PHE A 177 36.49 -20.48 3.92
C PHE A 177 36.22 -19.75 5.23
N ALA A 178 35.70 -18.53 5.13
CA ALA A 178 35.31 -17.67 6.24
C ALA A 178 33.92 -18.02 6.80
N VAL A 179 32.96 -18.37 5.94
CA VAL A 179 31.67 -18.97 6.31
C VAL A 179 31.39 -20.12 5.35
N VAL A 180 30.99 -21.27 5.88
CA VAL A 180 30.42 -22.37 5.10
C VAL A 180 28.97 -22.57 5.55
N PHE A 181 28.06 -22.61 4.59
CA PHE A 181 26.64 -22.89 4.79
C PHE A 181 26.28 -24.25 4.16
N VAL A 182 25.52 -25.05 4.90
CA VAL A 182 25.14 -26.43 4.55
C VAL A 182 23.62 -26.58 4.64
N ASP A 183 22.99 -26.65 3.47
CA ASP A 183 21.57 -26.86 3.20
C ASP A 183 21.41 -28.22 2.47
N ALA A 184 21.81 -29.29 3.16
CA ALA A 184 21.78 -30.65 2.61
C ALA A 184 20.34 -31.15 2.46
N ALA A 185 20.14 -32.18 1.63
CA ALA A 185 18.82 -32.68 1.19
C ALA A 185 17.99 -33.43 2.26
N HIS A 186 17.73 -32.78 3.40
CA HIS A 186 16.82 -33.20 4.47
C HIS A 186 17.16 -34.58 5.12
N ASP A 187 18.39 -35.06 4.94
CA ASP A 187 18.85 -36.41 5.33
C ASP A 187 20.07 -36.40 6.28
N THR A 188 20.11 -37.40 7.17
CA THR A 188 21.17 -37.57 8.18
C THR A 188 22.54 -37.90 7.57
N ALA A 189 22.58 -38.74 6.53
CA ALA A 189 23.84 -39.18 5.90
C ALA A 189 24.43 -38.09 4.99
N ALA A 190 23.57 -37.34 4.28
CA ALA A 190 23.97 -36.16 3.51
C ALA A 190 24.63 -35.10 4.42
N VAL A 191 23.95 -34.69 5.50
CA VAL A 191 24.48 -33.71 6.47
C VAL A 191 25.81 -34.17 7.07
N LEU A 192 25.92 -35.45 7.45
CA LEU A 192 27.17 -36.02 7.97
C LEU A 192 28.29 -35.91 6.93
N LYS A 193 28.03 -36.33 5.68
CA LYS A 193 29.03 -36.34 4.60
C LYS A 193 29.52 -34.94 4.24
N ASP A 194 28.60 -34.01 4.03
CA ASP A 194 28.94 -32.64 3.64
C ASP A 194 29.72 -31.94 4.77
N SER A 195 29.29 -32.12 6.03
CA SER A 195 30.00 -31.59 7.20
C SER A 195 31.44 -32.14 7.31
N LEU A 196 31.64 -33.44 7.09
CA LEU A 196 32.97 -34.07 7.05
C LEU A 196 33.84 -33.50 5.93
N GLN A 197 33.27 -33.22 4.75
CA GLN A 197 34.02 -32.69 3.60
C GLN A 197 34.47 -31.23 3.81
N VAL A 198 33.64 -30.39 4.44
CA VAL A 198 33.93 -28.95 4.62
C VAL A 198 34.73 -28.61 5.87
N PHE A 199 34.68 -29.42 6.92
CA PHE A 199 35.24 -29.07 8.24
C PHE A 199 36.70 -28.60 8.22
N ASP A 200 37.55 -29.33 7.48
CA ASP A 200 38.97 -29.03 7.37
C ASP A 200 39.26 -27.91 6.35
N ARG A 201 38.24 -27.45 5.61
CA ARG A 201 38.28 -26.31 4.68
C ARG A 201 37.84 -24.97 5.31
N VAL A 202 37.15 -24.98 6.45
CA VAL A 202 36.86 -23.75 7.22
C VAL A 202 38.16 -23.20 7.82
N LYS A 203 38.43 -21.89 7.71
CA LYS A 203 39.63 -21.27 8.28
C LYS A 203 39.57 -21.08 9.80
N PRO A 204 40.71 -20.90 10.50
CA PRO A 204 40.72 -20.51 11.90
C PRO A 204 39.95 -19.19 12.12
N GLY A 205 39.03 -19.18 13.09
CA GLY A 205 38.11 -18.07 13.35
C GLY A 205 36.87 -17.99 12.46
N GLY A 206 36.77 -18.82 11.41
CA GLY A 206 35.64 -18.90 10.48
C GLY A 206 34.47 -19.75 11.01
N TYR A 207 33.38 -19.78 10.26
CA TYR A 207 32.09 -20.32 10.68
C TYR A 207 31.61 -21.50 9.82
N LEU A 208 30.88 -22.42 10.44
CA LEU A 208 30.10 -23.47 9.79
C LEU A 208 28.64 -23.33 10.24
N VAL A 209 27.72 -23.32 9.28
CA VAL A 209 26.30 -23.06 9.48
C VAL A 209 25.48 -24.18 8.84
N TRP A 210 24.55 -24.77 9.60
CA TRP A 210 23.58 -25.75 9.09
C TRP A 210 22.19 -25.13 9.02
N HIS A 211 21.52 -25.30 7.89
CA HIS A 211 20.09 -25.01 7.73
C HIS A 211 19.23 -26.13 8.37
N ASP A 212 17.91 -25.98 8.42
CA ASP A 212 16.95 -26.90 9.06
C ASP A 212 17.36 -27.38 10.47
N PHE A 213 18.14 -26.56 11.20
CA PHE A 213 18.63 -26.84 12.54
C PHE A 213 17.86 -25.98 13.55
N ASN A 214 16.87 -26.56 14.21
CA ASN A 214 16.11 -25.88 15.26
C ASN A 214 15.77 -26.82 16.45
N PRO A 215 16.34 -26.61 17.65
CA PRO A 215 16.15 -27.52 18.78
C PRO A 215 14.71 -27.56 19.32
N GLY A 216 13.93 -26.48 19.14
CA GLY A 216 12.53 -26.42 19.54
C GLY A 216 11.58 -27.14 18.59
N LEU A 217 11.95 -27.24 17.30
CA LEU A 217 11.13 -27.88 16.26
C LEU A 217 11.55 -29.32 15.96
N ARG A 218 12.65 -29.81 16.53
CA ARG A 218 13.15 -31.19 16.42
C ARG A 218 12.10 -32.29 16.66
N ARG A 219 11.08 -32.04 17.49
CA ARG A 219 9.98 -32.98 17.76
C ARG A 219 8.71 -32.76 16.92
N LYS A 220 8.72 -31.79 16.00
CA LYS A 220 7.60 -31.42 15.12
C LYS A 220 7.84 -31.83 13.67
N PHE A 221 9.10 -31.83 13.23
CA PHE A 221 9.49 -32.07 11.84
C PHE A 221 10.63 -33.09 11.76
N ASP A 222 10.35 -34.26 11.19
CA ASP A 222 11.29 -35.41 11.20
C ASP A 222 12.60 -35.13 10.44
N TRP A 223 12.56 -34.22 9.47
CA TRP A 223 13.74 -33.80 8.72
C TRP A 223 14.66 -32.87 9.53
N ILE A 224 14.12 -31.99 10.39
CA ILE A 224 14.91 -31.20 11.35
C ILE A 224 15.63 -32.14 12.33
N ASP A 225 14.96 -33.22 12.77
CA ASP A 225 15.60 -34.27 13.58
C ASP A 225 16.67 -35.06 12.79
N ALA A 226 16.46 -35.32 11.50
CA ALA A 226 17.46 -35.93 10.62
C ALA A 226 18.71 -35.05 10.45
N VAL A 227 18.54 -33.74 10.25
CA VAL A 227 19.66 -32.79 10.19
C VAL A 227 20.40 -32.72 11.52
N MET A 228 19.68 -32.57 12.63
CA MET A 228 20.32 -32.50 13.96
C MET A 228 21.08 -33.79 14.30
N ARG A 229 20.56 -34.97 13.95
CA ARG A 229 21.31 -36.25 14.05
C ARG A 229 22.57 -36.27 13.19
N GLY A 230 22.54 -35.70 11.98
CA GLY A 230 23.71 -35.62 11.10
C GLY A 230 24.85 -34.82 11.73
N VAL A 231 24.52 -33.68 12.37
CA VAL A 231 25.48 -32.85 13.11
C VAL A 231 25.99 -33.55 14.38
N GLU A 232 25.14 -34.29 15.09
CA GLU A 232 25.52 -35.11 16.26
C GLU A 232 26.53 -36.20 15.88
N LEU A 233 26.26 -36.96 14.80
CA LEU A 233 27.17 -37.99 14.28
C LEU A 233 28.48 -37.40 13.73
N PHE A 234 28.42 -36.21 13.12
CA PHE A 234 29.59 -35.53 12.60
C PHE A 234 30.58 -35.16 13.71
N PHE A 235 30.10 -34.55 14.79
CA PHE A 235 30.94 -34.21 15.94
C PHE A 235 31.36 -35.45 16.76
N ALA A 236 30.54 -36.51 16.78
CA ALA A 236 30.96 -37.82 17.27
C ALA A 236 32.21 -38.34 16.53
N GLN A 237 32.18 -38.30 15.20
CA GLN A 237 33.27 -38.80 14.35
C GLN A 237 34.51 -37.90 14.35
N LYS A 238 34.35 -36.58 14.57
CA LYS A 238 35.47 -35.64 14.79
C LYS A 238 36.01 -35.66 16.23
N GLY A 239 35.34 -36.33 17.17
CA GLY A 239 35.86 -36.64 18.51
C GLY A 239 35.75 -35.51 19.55
N PHE A 240 34.89 -34.51 19.34
CA PHE A 240 34.65 -33.43 20.32
C PHE A 240 33.22 -32.90 20.22
N SER A 241 32.63 -32.46 21.35
CA SER A 241 31.32 -31.79 21.37
C SER A 241 31.52 -30.27 21.58
N PRO A 242 31.20 -29.42 20.59
CA PRO A 242 31.29 -27.97 20.72
C PRO A 242 29.99 -27.32 21.23
N GLU A 243 30.06 -26.01 21.42
CA GLU A 243 28.88 -25.14 21.50
C GLU A 243 28.39 -24.78 20.09
N ILE A 244 27.10 -24.96 19.83
CA ILE A 244 26.41 -24.52 18.60
C ILE A 244 25.35 -23.49 18.99
N VAL A 245 25.36 -22.34 18.32
CA VAL A 245 24.45 -21.23 18.61
C VAL A 245 23.29 -21.20 17.61
N ASN A 246 22.05 -21.10 18.10
CA ASN A 246 20.85 -20.88 17.29
C ASN A 246 20.24 -19.51 17.63
N LEU A 247 19.93 -18.71 16.62
CA LEU A 247 19.12 -17.50 16.82
C LEU A 247 17.65 -17.91 16.90
N ARG A 248 16.94 -17.49 17.94
CA ARG A 248 15.54 -17.87 18.16
C ARG A 248 14.66 -17.53 16.94
N HIS A 249 13.86 -18.49 16.51
CA HIS A 249 13.03 -18.48 15.29
C HIS A 249 13.79 -18.56 13.95
N SER A 250 15.12 -18.63 13.95
CA SER A 250 15.88 -19.15 12.79
C SER A 250 15.92 -20.68 12.80
N TRP A 251 16.11 -21.27 11.64
CA TRP A 251 16.43 -22.68 11.42
C TRP A 251 17.96 -22.86 11.19
N MET A 252 18.76 -21.96 11.76
CA MET A 252 20.22 -21.92 11.59
C MET A 252 20.94 -22.38 12.86
N GLY A 253 21.81 -23.38 12.72
CA GLY A 253 22.79 -23.77 13.74
C GLY A 253 24.19 -23.28 13.36
N VAL A 254 24.85 -22.50 14.22
CA VAL A 254 26.13 -21.84 13.92
C VAL A 254 27.24 -22.33 14.85
N TRP A 255 28.32 -22.84 14.28
CA TRP A 255 29.58 -23.12 14.97
C TRP A 255 30.71 -22.20 14.47
N ARG A 256 31.67 -21.88 15.35
CA ARG A 256 32.89 -21.11 15.00
C ARG A 256 34.14 -21.92 15.29
N LYS A 257 35.02 -22.05 14.30
CA LYS A 257 36.34 -22.68 14.43
C LYS A 257 37.27 -21.76 15.23
N PRO A 258 38.05 -22.27 16.21
CA PRO A 258 38.98 -21.44 16.99
C PRO A 258 40.00 -20.67 16.12
N LEU A 259 40.48 -19.53 16.62
CA LEU A 259 41.49 -18.70 15.95
C LEU A 259 42.90 -19.29 16.06
N ALA A 260 43.74 -18.98 15.08
CA ALA A 260 45.19 -19.16 15.13
C ALA A 260 45.89 -17.81 15.40
N ASN A 261 47.12 -17.84 15.91
CA ASN A 261 47.74 -16.65 16.53
C ASN A 261 48.43 -15.67 15.54
N THR A 262 48.02 -14.38 15.60
CA THR A 262 48.81 -13.12 15.44
C THR A 262 49.11 -12.43 14.07
N GLN A 263 49.10 -11.07 14.11
CA GLN A 263 49.93 -10.02 13.39
C GLN A 263 49.44 -9.17 12.14
N GLN A 264 49.10 -7.88 12.41
CA GLN A 264 49.50 -6.57 11.77
C GLN A 264 49.03 -6.04 10.36
N GLN A 265 49.39 -4.76 10.01
CA GLN A 265 48.69 -3.72 9.16
C GLN A 265 49.61 -3.05 8.06
N PRO A 266 49.17 -2.19 7.04
CA PRO A 266 48.79 -0.74 7.13
C PRO A 266 47.84 -0.16 5.97
N ALA A 267 47.86 1.15 5.55
CA ALA A 267 46.90 1.82 4.59
C ALA A 267 47.30 3.21 3.90
N ALA A 268 46.41 3.81 3.04
CA ALA A 268 46.33 5.19 2.40
C ALA A 268 47.07 5.47 1.03
N ALA A 269 46.89 6.51 0.14
CA ALA A 269 46.08 7.76 -0.11
C ALA A 269 46.13 8.16 -1.66
N PRO A 270 45.85 9.39 -2.28
CA PRO A 270 45.19 10.68 -1.90
C PRO A 270 44.13 11.34 -2.89
N ARG A 271 44.45 12.31 -3.82
CA ARG A 271 43.51 13.31 -4.52
C ARG A 271 44.06 14.07 -5.78
N ILE A 272 43.20 14.82 -6.55
CA ILE A 272 43.44 16.13 -7.29
C ILE A 272 42.14 16.78 -7.92
N GLU A 273 42.13 18.08 -8.30
CA GLU A 273 40.97 18.91 -8.82
C GLU A 273 41.32 19.85 -10.04
N THR A 274 40.34 20.44 -10.78
CA THR A 274 40.48 21.69 -11.62
C THR A 274 39.12 22.28 -12.14
N THR A 275 39.09 23.49 -12.76
CA THR A 275 37.87 24.32 -13.03
C THR A 275 37.81 25.05 -14.41
N THR A 276 36.61 25.42 -14.92
CA THR A 276 36.28 26.60 -15.81
C THR A 276 34.78 26.71 -16.19
N THR A 277 34.33 27.81 -16.85
CA THR A 277 32.92 28.10 -17.27
C THR A 277 32.90 29.02 -18.53
N PRO A 278 31.90 28.99 -19.46
CA PRO A 278 30.85 30.05 -19.47
C PRO A 278 29.49 29.80 -20.24
N GLN A 279 28.48 30.63 -19.91
CA GLN A 279 27.39 31.20 -20.77
C GLN A 279 26.27 30.31 -21.39
N ASN A 280 25.17 30.98 -21.83
CA ASN A 280 23.81 30.42 -21.99
C ASN A 280 23.00 31.13 -23.12
N LEU A 281 22.08 30.43 -23.81
CA LEU A 281 21.14 30.95 -24.83
C LEU A 281 19.80 30.13 -24.82
N PRO A 282 18.67 30.64 -25.37
CA PRO A 282 17.33 30.05 -25.20
C PRO A 282 16.99 28.89 -26.18
N THR A 283 15.98 28.09 -25.81
CA THR A 283 15.68 26.76 -26.42
C THR A 283 14.38 26.75 -27.26
N PRO A 284 14.34 26.10 -28.45
CA PRO A 284 13.14 25.95 -29.29
C PRO A 284 12.22 24.78 -28.86
N SER A 285 11.08 24.61 -29.55
CA SER A 285 10.07 23.59 -29.21
C SER A 285 10.53 22.14 -29.52
N PRO A 286 9.95 21.11 -28.87
CA PRO A 286 10.35 19.72 -29.07
C PRO A 286 10.18 19.23 -30.52
N ALA A 287 9.04 19.53 -31.15
CA ALA A 287 8.72 19.05 -32.49
C ALA A 287 9.62 19.66 -33.57
N GLU A 288 10.03 20.91 -33.41
CA GLU A 288 11.01 21.57 -34.30
C GLU A 288 12.40 21.00 -34.10
N ARG A 289 12.80 20.78 -32.85
CA ARG A 289 14.12 20.25 -32.49
C ARG A 289 14.38 18.83 -33.01
N PHE A 290 13.36 17.98 -33.04
CA PHE A 290 13.49 16.62 -33.59
C PHE A 290 13.47 16.54 -35.13
N ARG A 291 13.24 17.64 -35.86
CA ARG A 291 13.28 17.63 -37.34
C ARG A 291 14.64 17.34 -37.93
N THR A 292 15.72 17.67 -37.21
CA THR A 292 17.11 17.40 -37.63
C THR A 292 17.71 16.18 -36.91
N THR A 293 16.91 15.42 -36.17
CA THR A 293 17.35 14.21 -35.45
C THR A 293 17.04 12.98 -36.30
N ARG A 294 18.00 12.05 -36.42
CA ARG A 294 17.76 10.75 -37.03
C ARG A 294 17.19 9.77 -36.01
N PHE A 295 16.24 8.97 -36.47
CA PHE A 295 15.62 7.88 -35.71
C PHE A 295 16.01 6.54 -36.32
N LEU A 296 16.63 5.66 -35.54
CA LEU A 296 16.92 4.26 -35.89
C LEU A 296 15.80 3.38 -35.32
N TRP A 297 14.90 2.91 -36.18
CA TRP A 297 13.75 2.07 -35.82
C TRP A 297 14.13 0.60 -35.95
N VAL A 298 14.26 -0.09 -34.81
CA VAL A 298 14.76 -1.47 -34.72
C VAL A 298 13.63 -2.41 -34.35
N TYR A 299 13.40 -3.44 -35.17
CA TYR A 299 12.21 -4.30 -35.08
C TYR A 299 12.51 -5.80 -35.30
N PRO A 300 11.67 -6.73 -34.82
CA PRO A 300 11.78 -8.16 -35.10
C PRO A 300 11.40 -8.48 -36.55
N ASN A 301 12.34 -9.04 -37.32
CA ASN A 301 12.12 -9.50 -38.70
C ASN A 301 11.95 -11.03 -38.74
N TYR A 302 10.70 -11.49 -38.70
CA TYR A 302 10.30 -12.90 -38.83
C TYR A 302 9.64 -13.24 -40.18
N GLY A 303 9.69 -12.35 -41.17
CA GLY A 303 9.11 -12.60 -42.49
C GLY A 303 8.84 -11.34 -43.32
N PRO A 304 8.60 -11.50 -44.64
CA PRO A 304 8.45 -10.38 -45.57
C PRO A 304 7.27 -9.46 -45.23
N ASP A 305 6.15 -10.02 -44.74
CA ASP A 305 4.95 -9.25 -44.38
C ASP A 305 5.24 -8.25 -43.24
N ARG A 306 6.09 -8.63 -42.28
CA ARG A 306 6.50 -7.75 -41.18
C ARG A 306 7.45 -6.65 -41.67
N VAL A 307 8.34 -6.97 -42.61
CA VAL A 307 9.20 -5.97 -43.26
C VAL A 307 8.35 -4.98 -44.08
N ALA A 308 7.29 -5.44 -44.74
CA ALA A 308 6.36 -4.59 -45.47
C ALA A 308 5.55 -3.66 -44.54
N GLU A 309 5.03 -4.18 -43.42
CA GLU A 309 4.34 -3.40 -42.39
C GLU A 309 5.24 -2.27 -41.83
N GLU A 310 6.47 -2.60 -41.44
CA GLU A 310 7.42 -1.66 -40.84
C GLU A 310 7.93 -0.63 -41.86
N ASN A 311 8.14 -1.02 -43.14
CA ASN A 311 8.44 -0.08 -44.20
C ASN A 311 7.25 0.87 -44.49
N GLY A 312 6.01 0.38 -44.39
CA GLY A 312 4.80 1.18 -44.50
C GLY A 312 4.73 2.26 -43.40
N TRP A 313 4.84 1.85 -42.14
CA TRP A 313 4.93 2.73 -40.97
C TRP A 313 5.99 3.81 -41.15
N ASN A 314 7.24 3.41 -41.39
CA ASN A 314 8.37 4.33 -41.47
C ASN A 314 8.25 5.28 -42.69
N SER A 315 7.61 4.87 -43.78
CA SER A 315 7.32 5.76 -44.91
C SER A 315 6.27 6.81 -44.57
N ARG A 316 5.25 6.47 -43.75
CA ARG A 316 4.26 7.44 -43.24
C ARG A 316 4.90 8.44 -42.27
N ILE A 317 5.80 8.00 -41.39
CA ILE A 317 6.54 8.91 -40.49
C ILE A 317 7.51 9.83 -41.27
N ARG A 318 8.19 9.33 -42.31
CA ARG A 318 8.99 10.17 -43.23
C ARG A 318 8.13 11.24 -43.92
N ALA A 319 6.91 10.89 -44.35
CA ALA A 319 5.98 11.85 -44.94
C ALA A 319 5.49 12.94 -43.96
N LEU A 320 5.54 12.69 -42.65
CA LEU A 320 5.35 13.72 -41.62
C LEU A 320 6.56 14.66 -41.45
N GLY A 321 7.71 14.36 -42.08
CA GLY A 321 8.92 15.19 -42.07
C GLY A 321 9.95 14.83 -40.99
N TYR A 322 10.28 13.55 -40.81
CA TYR A 322 11.33 13.08 -39.89
C TYR A 322 12.30 12.11 -40.60
N ASP A 323 13.61 12.18 -40.30
CA ASP A 323 14.61 11.22 -40.80
C ASP A 323 14.51 9.93 -39.98
N VAL A 324 13.86 8.90 -40.54
CA VAL A 324 13.74 7.58 -39.91
C VAL A 324 14.34 6.50 -40.79
N HIS A 325 15.23 5.69 -40.23
CA HIS A 325 15.89 4.56 -40.88
C HIS A 325 15.59 3.27 -40.11
N SER A 326 15.33 2.16 -40.81
CA SER A 326 14.62 1.00 -40.26
C SER A 326 15.40 -0.30 -40.43
N ILE A 327 15.82 -0.92 -39.31
CA ILE A 327 16.71 -2.09 -39.30
C ILE A 327 16.01 -3.28 -38.63
N GLY A 328 15.92 -4.42 -39.35
CA GLY A 328 15.23 -5.62 -38.87
C GLY A 328 16.17 -6.64 -38.25
N ILE A 329 15.98 -6.97 -36.97
CA ILE A 329 16.71 -8.05 -36.28
C ILE A 329 16.18 -9.41 -36.78
N PRO A 330 16.99 -10.26 -37.43
CA PRO A 330 16.49 -11.46 -38.09
C PRO A 330 16.12 -12.55 -37.08
N CYS A 331 14.84 -12.92 -37.05
CA CYS A 331 14.26 -13.93 -36.15
C CYS A 331 13.31 -14.88 -36.92
N PRO A 332 13.84 -15.80 -37.76
CA PRO A 332 13.04 -16.56 -38.74
C PRO A 332 12.00 -17.50 -38.13
N ASP A 333 12.25 -18.08 -36.95
CA ASP A 333 11.28 -18.96 -36.25
C ASP A 333 10.21 -18.18 -35.47
N GLY A 334 9.97 -16.92 -35.83
CA GLY A 334 9.19 -15.98 -35.02
C GLY A 334 10.02 -15.28 -33.94
N TRP A 335 9.32 -14.49 -33.13
CA TRP A 335 9.87 -13.57 -32.14
C TRP A 335 10.74 -14.25 -31.07
N TRP A 336 11.82 -13.58 -30.63
CA TRP A 336 12.83 -14.16 -29.73
C TRP A 336 12.72 -13.64 -28.28
N PRO A 337 12.36 -14.48 -27.28
CA PRO A 337 12.51 -14.12 -25.88
C PRO A 337 14.00 -13.99 -25.52
N PHE A 338 14.31 -13.26 -24.44
CA PHE A 338 15.68 -12.94 -24.06
C PHE A 338 16.63 -14.15 -24.00
N PRO A 339 16.26 -15.33 -23.46
CA PRO A 339 17.14 -16.51 -23.49
C PRO A 339 17.52 -16.98 -24.91
N LYS A 340 16.66 -16.78 -25.92
CA LYS A 340 16.98 -17.09 -27.32
C LYS A 340 17.86 -16.01 -27.96
N LEU A 341 17.65 -14.74 -27.60
CA LEU A 341 18.53 -13.65 -28.07
C LEU A 341 19.93 -13.74 -27.45
N ASP A 342 20.04 -13.97 -26.14
CA ASP A 342 21.32 -14.15 -25.46
C ASP A 342 22.05 -15.37 -26.03
N ALA A 343 21.37 -16.52 -26.20
CA ALA A 343 21.96 -17.66 -26.90
C ALA A 343 22.49 -17.30 -28.29
N ALA A 344 21.75 -16.52 -29.09
CA ALA A 344 22.20 -16.04 -30.40
C ALA A 344 23.37 -15.03 -30.32
N TRP A 345 23.45 -14.22 -29.25
CA TRP A 345 24.55 -13.29 -28.99
C TRP A 345 25.84 -14.02 -28.56
N GLN A 346 25.75 -14.91 -27.56
CA GLN A 346 26.88 -15.73 -27.09
C GLN A 346 27.42 -16.64 -28.20
N GLN A 347 26.55 -17.24 -29.00
CA GLN A 347 26.93 -18.06 -30.17
C GLN A 347 27.39 -17.22 -31.39
N ARG A 348 27.38 -15.87 -31.28
CA ARG A 348 27.78 -14.94 -32.34
C ARG A 348 27.06 -15.19 -33.66
N HIS A 349 25.75 -15.40 -33.58
CA HIS A 349 24.87 -15.71 -34.71
C HIS A 349 25.07 -14.69 -35.86
N PRO A 350 25.49 -15.12 -37.07
CA PRO A 350 25.95 -14.20 -38.11
C PRO A 350 24.93 -13.12 -38.51
N GLY A 351 23.65 -13.48 -38.61
CA GLY A 351 22.59 -12.52 -38.93
C GLY A 351 22.35 -11.48 -37.82
N LEU A 352 22.57 -11.85 -36.55
CA LEU A 352 22.44 -10.92 -35.43
C LEU A 352 23.60 -9.92 -35.40
N LEU A 353 24.82 -10.41 -35.59
CA LEU A 353 26.01 -9.56 -35.66
C LEU A 353 26.01 -8.65 -36.90
N ALA A 354 25.47 -9.10 -38.03
CA ALA A 354 25.29 -8.25 -39.21
C ALA A 354 24.34 -7.08 -38.93
N ALA A 355 23.16 -7.34 -38.34
CA ALA A 355 22.22 -6.29 -37.97
C ALA A 355 22.78 -5.33 -36.89
N TYR A 356 23.57 -5.84 -35.95
CA TYR A 356 24.22 -4.99 -34.94
C TYR A 356 25.37 -4.15 -35.52
N ALA A 357 26.12 -4.67 -36.50
CA ALA A 357 27.10 -3.90 -37.25
C ALA A 357 26.44 -2.79 -38.09
N GLU A 358 25.25 -3.04 -38.65
CA GLU A 358 24.44 -2.04 -39.35
C GLU A 358 23.90 -0.96 -38.40
N ILE A 359 23.42 -1.32 -37.21
CA ILE A 359 23.01 -0.35 -36.18
C ILE A 359 24.21 0.51 -35.74
N ALA A 360 25.36 -0.11 -35.45
CA ALA A 360 26.57 0.60 -35.02
C ALA A 360 27.17 1.49 -36.12
N SER A 361 27.08 1.09 -37.39
CA SER A 361 27.58 1.92 -38.50
C SER A 361 26.73 3.17 -38.70
N HIS A 362 25.44 3.15 -38.38
CA HIS A 362 24.54 4.30 -38.48
C HIS A 362 24.48 5.18 -37.21
N ALA A 363 24.57 4.60 -36.01
CA ALA A 363 24.35 5.32 -34.74
C ALA A 363 25.37 6.45 -34.49
N ARG A 364 24.90 7.69 -34.27
CA ARG A 364 25.73 8.83 -33.85
C ARG A 364 25.22 9.46 -32.56
N ARG A 365 26.07 10.26 -31.91
CA ARG A 365 25.69 11.04 -30.72
C ARG A 365 24.69 12.12 -31.14
N GLY A 366 23.52 12.12 -30.51
CA GLY A 366 22.39 12.99 -30.88
C GLY A 366 21.29 12.26 -31.67
N ASP A 367 21.54 11.07 -32.20
CA ASP A 367 20.49 10.27 -32.82
C ASP A 367 19.64 9.55 -31.74
N VAL A 368 18.42 9.15 -32.11
CA VAL A 368 17.52 8.34 -31.27
C VAL A 368 17.42 6.94 -31.86
N LEU A 369 17.53 5.90 -31.05
CA LEU A 369 17.23 4.52 -31.43
C LEU A 369 15.96 4.08 -30.71
N VAL A 370 14.96 3.59 -31.44
CA VAL A 370 13.73 3.02 -30.88
C VAL A 370 13.70 1.53 -31.18
N ALA A 371 13.83 0.70 -30.14
CA ALA A 371 13.71 -0.75 -30.25
C ALA A 371 12.29 -1.17 -29.90
N CYS A 372 11.57 -1.72 -30.89
CA CYS A 372 10.16 -2.03 -30.77
C CYS A 372 9.89 -3.53 -30.65
N GLY A 373 9.01 -3.88 -29.70
CA GLY A 373 8.56 -5.26 -29.50
C GLY A 373 9.40 -6.04 -28.50
N GLY A 374 9.82 -5.43 -27.38
CA GLY A 374 10.47 -6.14 -26.28
C GLY A 374 11.91 -6.58 -26.57
N ALA A 375 12.29 -7.75 -26.04
CA ALA A 375 13.63 -8.35 -25.91
C ALA A 375 14.69 -8.15 -27.03
N MET A 376 14.35 -7.70 -28.24
CA MET A 376 15.10 -7.88 -29.50
C MET A 376 16.52 -7.27 -29.61
N VAL A 377 17.00 -6.49 -28.63
CA VAL A 377 18.36 -5.91 -28.64
C VAL A 377 19.09 -6.23 -27.33
N HIS A 378 20.31 -6.76 -27.45
CA HIS A 378 21.06 -7.32 -26.33
C HIS A 378 21.59 -6.24 -25.37
N PRO A 379 21.49 -6.42 -24.03
CA PRO A 379 21.92 -5.44 -23.02
C PRO A 379 23.39 -5.01 -23.12
N GLU A 380 24.28 -5.87 -23.60
CA GLU A 380 25.69 -5.52 -23.78
C GLU A 380 25.91 -4.62 -24.99
N PHE A 381 25.15 -4.84 -26.08
CA PHE A 381 25.28 -4.06 -27.32
C PHE A 381 24.63 -2.68 -27.19
N ILE A 382 23.39 -2.61 -26.71
CA ILE A 382 22.62 -1.35 -26.63
C ILE A 382 23.33 -0.28 -25.78
N ARG A 383 24.00 -0.69 -24.68
CA ARG A 383 24.76 0.19 -23.79
C ARG A 383 26.02 0.81 -24.43
N GLN A 384 26.52 0.25 -25.53
CA GLN A 384 27.69 0.78 -26.25
C GLN A 384 27.32 1.86 -27.27
N LEU A 385 26.02 2.02 -27.59
CA LEU A 385 25.59 2.94 -28.63
C LEU A 385 25.53 4.40 -28.14
N PRO A 386 25.98 5.38 -28.96
CA PRO A 386 25.99 6.80 -28.60
C PRO A 386 24.61 7.47 -28.70
N THR A 387 23.59 6.74 -29.12
CA THR A 387 22.18 7.15 -29.32
C THR A 387 21.41 7.33 -28.00
N LEU A 388 20.29 8.06 -28.02
CA LEU A 388 19.25 7.89 -26.99
C LEU A 388 18.48 6.62 -27.30
N ASN A 389 18.58 5.63 -26.43
CA ASN A 389 18.02 4.30 -26.61
C ASN A 389 16.65 4.23 -25.93
N VAL A 390 15.61 3.99 -26.72
CA VAL A 390 14.21 3.94 -26.32
C VAL A 390 13.70 2.52 -26.51
N PHE A 391 13.23 1.91 -25.43
CA PHE A 391 12.59 0.60 -25.42
C PHE A 391 11.08 0.75 -25.55
N THR A 392 10.43 0.00 -26.44
CA THR A 392 8.96 -0.11 -26.44
C THR A 392 8.51 -1.57 -26.34
N CYS A 393 7.58 -1.82 -25.42
CA CYS A 393 7.01 -3.13 -25.19
C CYS A 393 5.53 -3.02 -24.82
N ALA A 394 4.74 -4.00 -25.25
CA ALA A 394 3.37 -4.14 -24.76
C ALA A 394 3.37 -4.59 -23.30
N ASP A 395 4.18 -5.61 -23.04
CA ASP A 395 4.44 -6.33 -21.80
C ASP A 395 3.25 -7.05 -21.13
N ASP A 396 3.57 -8.24 -20.65
CA ASP A 396 2.69 -9.18 -19.94
C ASP A 396 3.49 -9.67 -18.73
N PRO A 397 3.17 -9.24 -17.49
CA PRO A 397 3.94 -9.52 -16.26
C PRO A 397 4.34 -10.98 -16.10
N GLU A 398 3.41 -11.88 -16.44
CA GLU A 398 3.51 -13.33 -16.42
C GLU A 398 4.64 -13.88 -17.31
N SER A 399 5.17 -13.06 -18.22
CA SER A 399 6.31 -13.37 -19.10
C SER A 399 7.47 -12.37 -18.99
N SER A 400 7.33 -11.23 -18.31
CA SER A 400 8.29 -10.11 -18.31
C SER A 400 9.75 -10.50 -18.01
N ASP A 401 9.98 -11.47 -17.12
CA ASP A 401 11.31 -12.03 -16.83
C ASP A 401 12.05 -12.57 -18.07
N LYS A 402 11.32 -12.86 -19.16
CA LYS A 402 11.84 -13.35 -20.44
C LYS A 402 11.59 -12.37 -21.61
N LEU A 403 10.74 -11.36 -21.46
CA LEU A 403 10.39 -10.41 -22.54
C LEU A 403 11.01 -9.02 -22.40
N SER A 404 11.23 -8.55 -21.17
CA SER A 404 11.45 -7.12 -20.89
C SER A 404 12.43 -6.85 -19.76
N ARG A 405 12.25 -7.48 -18.58
CA ARG A 405 13.11 -7.29 -17.41
C ARG A 405 14.62 -7.41 -17.70
N PRO A 406 15.10 -8.37 -18.52
CA PRO A 406 16.53 -8.49 -18.78
C PRO A 406 17.09 -7.38 -19.67
N VAL A 407 16.24 -6.68 -20.44
CA VAL A 407 16.67 -5.73 -21.48
C VAL A 407 16.31 -4.27 -21.18
N ALA A 408 15.15 -3.98 -20.61
CA ALA A 408 14.66 -2.62 -20.42
C ALA A 408 15.61 -1.73 -19.60
N PRO A 409 16.27 -2.21 -18.51
CA PRO A 409 17.25 -1.42 -17.76
C PRO A 409 18.56 -1.10 -18.50
N ALA A 410 18.73 -1.58 -19.74
CA ALA A 410 19.84 -1.23 -20.62
C ALA A 410 19.54 -0.06 -21.59
N PHE A 411 18.27 0.39 -21.64
CA PHE A 411 17.83 1.55 -22.41
C PHE A 411 17.72 2.79 -21.52
N ASP A 412 17.78 3.97 -22.12
CA ASP A 412 17.62 5.24 -21.39
C ASP A 412 16.12 5.48 -21.06
N VAL A 413 15.24 5.15 -22.00
CA VAL A 413 13.78 5.34 -21.90
C VAL A 413 13.03 4.03 -22.10
N SER A 414 11.98 3.79 -21.32
CA SER A 414 11.04 2.67 -21.48
C SER A 414 9.61 3.19 -21.64
N LEU A 415 9.02 2.98 -22.82
CA LEU A 415 7.67 3.43 -23.19
C LEU A 415 6.74 2.22 -23.35
N ILE A 416 5.86 2.01 -22.38
CA ILE A 416 5.19 0.70 -22.16
C ILE A 416 3.68 0.83 -22.37
N SER A 417 3.05 -0.09 -23.12
CA SER A 417 1.60 0.04 -23.43
C SER A 417 0.69 -0.52 -22.33
N ASN A 418 1.16 -1.46 -21.52
CA ASN A 418 0.47 -1.92 -20.31
C ASN A 418 0.67 -0.94 -19.15
N LEU A 419 -0.30 -0.03 -18.96
CA LEU A 419 -0.28 1.00 -17.92
C LEU A 419 -0.23 0.42 -16.48
N ALA A 420 -0.52 -0.87 -16.29
CA ALA A 420 -0.38 -1.53 -15.00
C ALA A 420 1.07 -1.89 -14.64
N CYS A 421 1.98 -1.93 -15.63
CA CYS A 421 3.37 -2.37 -15.50
C CYS A 421 4.37 -1.25 -15.17
N LEU A 422 4.01 0.04 -15.18
CA LEU A 422 4.99 1.12 -15.01
C LEU A 422 5.79 1.00 -13.70
N ASP A 423 5.14 0.57 -12.61
CA ASP A 423 5.79 0.36 -11.31
C ASP A 423 6.75 -0.84 -11.29
N LEU A 424 6.50 -1.83 -12.16
CA LEU A 424 7.37 -2.99 -12.35
C LEU A 424 8.64 -2.60 -13.12
N TYR A 425 8.55 -1.71 -14.11
CA TYR A 425 9.73 -1.13 -14.76
C TYR A 425 10.54 -0.23 -13.81
N ARG A 426 9.86 0.45 -12.87
CA ARG A 426 10.50 1.26 -11.81
C ARG A 426 11.31 0.38 -10.87
N SER A 427 10.77 -0.75 -10.43
CA SER A 427 11.52 -1.68 -9.56
C SER A 427 12.69 -2.39 -10.27
N TRP A 428 12.67 -2.49 -11.59
CA TRP A 428 13.83 -2.93 -12.38
C TRP A 428 14.91 -1.85 -12.61
N GLY A 429 14.71 -0.62 -12.13
CA GLY A 429 15.69 0.47 -12.25
C GLY A 429 15.76 1.13 -13.62
N CYS A 430 14.72 1.02 -14.46
CA CYS A 430 14.65 1.80 -15.71
C CYS A 430 14.49 3.29 -15.35
N ARG A 431 15.19 4.20 -16.05
CA ARG A 431 15.29 5.61 -15.61
C ARG A 431 14.09 6.46 -16.01
N HIS A 432 13.86 6.61 -17.31
CA HIS A 432 12.73 7.37 -17.83
C HIS A 432 11.64 6.40 -18.24
N ILE A 433 10.57 6.29 -17.45
CA ILE A 433 9.47 5.35 -17.67
C ILE A 433 8.17 6.12 -17.83
N ASP A 434 7.49 5.90 -18.94
CA ASP A 434 6.16 6.45 -19.21
C ASP A 434 5.31 5.44 -20.01
N TRP A 435 4.00 5.65 -20.02
CA TRP A 435 3.06 4.89 -20.81
C TRP A 435 2.95 5.47 -22.23
N LEU A 436 2.95 4.60 -23.23
CA LEU A 436 2.65 4.91 -24.64
C LEU A 436 1.91 3.72 -25.25
N TYR A 437 0.80 3.96 -25.96
CA TYR A 437 0.00 2.86 -26.50
C TYR A 437 0.46 2.40 -27.88
N GLN A 438 -0.07 1.25 -28.32
CA GLN A 438 0.04 0.86 -29.72
C GLN A 438 -0.85 1.76 -30.57
N ALA A 439 -0.31 2.29 -31.67
CA ALA A 439 -1.09 3.05 -32.63
C ALA A 439 -2.07 2.18 -33.41
N ILE A 440 -3.21 2.75 -33.76
CA ILE A 440 -4.17 2.16 -34.69
C ILE A 440 -3.57 2.25 -36.09
N ARG A 441 -3.30 1.09 -36.69
CA ARG A 441 -2.84 0.98 -38.08
C ARG A 441 -3.94 1.49 -39.04
N PRO A 442 -3.66 2.31 -40.06
CA PRO A 442 -4.66 2.85 -41.00
C PRO A 442 -5.55 1.79 -41.66
N GLU A 443 -5.00 0.61 -41.92
CA GLU A 443 -5.68 -0.55 -42.50
C GLU A 443 -6.73 -1.16 -41.54
N LEU A 444 -6.60 -0.88 -40.23
CA LEU A 444 -7.55 -1.15 -39.16
C LEU A 444 -8.41 0.09 -38.80
N THR A 445 -8.69 0.95 -39.79
CA THR A 445 -9.67 2.04 -39.69
C THR A 445 -10.71 1.96 -40.81
N ASP A 446 -11.74 2.80 -40.72
CA ASP A 446 -12.63 3.07 -41.84
C ASP A 446 -12.60 4.59 -42.15
N PRO A 447 -11.88 5.01 -43.21
CA PRO A 447 -11.76 6.43 -43.56
C PRO A 447 -13.08 7.11 -43.97
N GLY A 448 -14.13 6.34 -44.26
CA GLY A 448 -15.46 6.86 -44.56
C GLY A 448 -16.37 6.93 -43.33
N LEU A 449 -16.00 6.32 -42.20
CA LEU A 449 -16.82 6.27 -41.00
C LEU A 449 -16.81 7.62 -40.29
N THR A 450 -18.01 8.13 -39.97
CA THR A 450 -18.19 9.38 -39.25
C THR A 450 -18.98 9.14 -37.97
N PHE A 451 -18.92 10.10 -37.04
CA PHE A 451 -19.73 10.08 -35.82
C PHE A 451 -21.23 9.91 -36.13
N GLU A 452 -21.73 10.57 -37.18
CA GLU A 452 -23.11 10.44 -37.64
C GLU A 452 -23.41 9.04 -38.18
N ARG A 453 -22.55 8.47 -39.03
CA ARG A 453 -22.74 7.11 -39.57
C ARG A 453 -22.78 6.04 -38.47
N ILE A 454 -22.01 6.19 -37.38
CA ILE A 454 -22.10 5.30 -36.21
C ILE A 454 -23.45 5.43 -35.48
N LEU A 455 -24.06 6.63 -35.48
CA LEU A 455 -25.39 6.87 -34.91
C LEU A 455 -26.54 6.42 -35.82
N THR A 456 -26.38 6.43 -37.14
CA THR A 456 -27.49 6.18 -38.09
C THR A 456 -27.47 4.80 -38.74
N GLU A 457 -26.31 4.26 -39.13
CA GLU A 457 -26.25 3.07 -39.98
C GLU A 457 -26.57 1.76 -39.23
N PRO A 458 -27.30 0.83 -39.87
CA PRO A 458 -27.51 -0.51 -39.33
C PRO A 458 -26.21 -1.33 -39.39
N ARG A 459 -26.10 -2.32 -38.50
CA ARG A 459 -24.96 -3.24 -38.41
C ARG A 459 -25.47 -4.66 -38.22
N GLU A 460 -24.81 -5.65 -38.82
CA GLU A 460 -25.34 -7.02 -38.95
C GLU A 460 -25.03 -7.91 -37.75
N HIS A 461 -23.83 -7.81 -37.17
CA HIS A 461 -23.41 -8.68 -36.07
C HIS A 461 -23.72 -8.04 -34.71
N ASP A 462 -24.57 -8.68 -33.91
CA ASP A 462 -24.91 -8.22 -32.55
C ASP A 462 -23.72 -8.20 -31.60
N ILE A 463 -22.93 -9.28 -31.59
CA ILE A 463 -21.76 -9.44 -30.72
C ILE A 463 -20.62 -9.99 -31.57
N VAL A 464 -19.40 -9.45 -31.42
CA VAL A 464 -18.18 -9.98 -32.04
C VAL A 464 -17.09 -10.28 -31.01
N MET A 465 -16.33 -11.34 -31.24
CA MET A 465 -15.11 -11.65 -30.48
C MET A 465 -14.09 -12.36 -31.37
N LEU A 466 -13.07 -11.62 -31.79
CA LEU A 466 -11.96 -12.16 -32.58
C LEU A 466 -10.80 -12.52 -31.63
N CYS A 467 -10.63 -13.82 -31.33
CA CYS A 467 -9.52 -14.35 -30.54
C CYS A 467 -9.29 -15.85 -30.80
N GLU A 468 -8.12 -16.36 -30.45
CA GLU A 468 -7.87 -17.80 -30.44
C GLU A 468 -8.68 -18.51 -29.34
N ARG A 469 -9.02 -19.78 -29.57
CA ARG A 469 -9.70 -20.69 -28.66
C ARG A 469 -8.66 -21.56 -27.95
N ILE A 470 -8.61 -21.48 -26.62
CA ILE A 470 -7.64 -22.20 -25.79
C ILE A 470 -8.41 -22.98 -24.74
N TYR A 471 -8.40 -24.31 -24.80
CA TYR A 471 -9.20 -25.14 -23.89
C TYR A 471 -8.56 -25.26 -22.50
N ASN A 472 -9.37 -25.08 -21.45
CA ASN A 472 -9.09 -25.36 -20.03
C ASN A 472 -7.83 -24.75 -19.38
N ALA A 473 -6.98 -24.01 -20.11
CA ALA A 473 -5.68 -23.54 -19.62
C ALA A 473 -5.69 -22.19 -18.87
N SER A 474 -6.77 -21.39 -18.95
CA SER A 474 -6.86 -20.10 -18.26
C SER A 474 -8.29 -19.67 -17.92
N ASP A 475 -8.43 -18.88 -16.86
CA ASP A 475 -9.69 -18.24 -16.42
C ASP A 475 -10.39 -17.51 -17.58
N ARG A 476 -9.65 -16.65 -18.31
CA ARG A 476 -10.16 -15.88 -19.45
C ARG A 476 -10.83 -16.78 -20.50
N ALA A 477 -10.25 -17.95 -20.78
CA ALA A 477 -10.83 -18.88 -21.74
C ALA A 477 -12.16 -19.47 -21.23
N GLN A 478 -12.22 -19.87 -19.95
CA GLN A 478 -13.46 -20.36 -19.34
C GLN A 478 -14.57 -19.30 -19.35
N ARG A 479 -14.22 -18.03 -19.12
CA ARG A 479 -15.16 -16.89 -19.25
C ARG A 479 -15.70 -16.75 -20.67
N ILE A 480 -14.84 -16.84 -21.69
CA ILE A 480 -15.26 -16.77 -23.10
C ILE A 480 -16.14 -17.97 -23.49
N GLU A 481 -15.79 -19.19 -23.09
CA GLU A 481 -16.64 -20.37 -23.32
C GLU A 481 -18.00 -20.27 -22.62
N ARG A 482 -18.13 -19.52 -21.51
CA ARG A 482 -19.43 -19.20 -20.90
C ARG A 482 -20.17 -18.11 -21.68
N LEU A 483 -19.51 -17.02 -22.07
CA LEU A 483 -20.11 -15.98 -22.92
C LEU A 483 -20.69 -16.56 -24.23
N VAL A 484 -19.98 -17.48 -24.88
CA VAL A 484 -20.47 -18.13 -26.12
C VAL A 484 -21.67 -19.06 -25.86
N ARG A 485 -21.81 -19.63 -24.65
CA ARG A 485 -23.00 -20.41 -24.27
C ARG A 485 -24.20 -19.53 -23.94
N GLU A 486 -23.98 -18.38 -23.29
CA GLU A 486 -25.03 -17.40 -22.97
C GLU A 486 -25.54 -16.64 -24.21
N PHE A 487 -24.69 -16.48 -25.23
CA PHE A 487 -25.01 -15.81 -26.50
C PHE A 487 -24.54 -16.67 -27.70
N PRO A 488 -25.27 -17.75 -28.05
CA PRO A 488 -24.86 -18.67 -29.13
C PRO A 488 -24.80 -18.03 -30.53
N ASN A 489 -25.42 -16.85 -30.71
CA ASN A 489 -25.37 -16.08 -31.95
C ASN A 489 -24.16 -15.13 -32.04
N ALA A 490 -23.28 -15.10 -31.04
CA ALA A 490 -22.09 -14.24 -31.06
C ALA A 490 -21.12 -14.65 -32.19
N PHE A 491 -20.65 -13.69 -32.97
CA PHE A 491 -19.72 -13.92 -34.07
C PHE A 491 -18.29 -14.07 -33.53
N VAL A 492 -17.89 -15.32 -33.28
CA VAL A 492 -16.58 -15.68 -32.72
C VAL A 492 -15.69 -16.34 -33.78
N ARG A 493 -14.44 -15.89 -33.91
CA ARG A 493 -13.46 -16.36 -34.91
C ARG A 493 -12.02 -16.26 -34.40
N GLY A 494 -11.16 -17.12 -34.93
CA GLY A 494 -9.74 -17.27 -34.61
C GLY A 494 -9.32 -18.74 -34.59
N ARG A 495 -8.02 -19.01 -34.35
CA ARG A 495 -7.46 -20.37 -34.23
C ARG A 495 -8.29 -21.21 -33.25
N GLY A 496 -8.67 -22.42 -33.64
CA GLY A 496 -9.43 -23.35 -32.79
C GLY A 496 -10.95 -23.11 -32.69
N TRP A 497 -11.48 -22.01 -33.23
CA TRP A 497 -12.93 -21.86 -33.44
C TRP A 497 -13.36 -22.52 -34.76
N PRO A 498 -14.58 -23.09 -34.87
CA PRO A 498 -15.03 -23.80 -36.08
C PRO A 498 -15.01 -22.98 -37.37
N GLY A 499 -15.08 -21.64 -37.27
CA GLY A 499 -15.05 -20.73 -38.41
C GLY A 499 -13.67 -20.18 -38.81
N GLY A 500 -12.57 -20.63 -38.17
CA GLY A 500 -11.21 -20.19 -38.48
C GLY A 500 -10.94 -18.70 -38.26
N HIS A 501 -9.88 -18.18 -38.87
CA HIS A 501 -9.54 -16.74 -38.88
C HIS A 501 -10.34 -15.99 -39.95
N VAL A 502 -10.53 -14.69 -39.73
CA VAL A 502 -11.23 -13.74 -40.64
C VAL A 502 -10.50 -12.40 -40.64
N GLU A 503 -10.72 -11.60 -41.68
CA GLU A 503 -10.24 -10.21 -41.76
C GLU A 503 -11.02 -9.33 -40.75
N PRO A 504 -10.36 -8.68 -39.77
CA PRO A 504 -11.05 -7.94 -38.72
C PRO A 504 -11.89 -6.75 -39.19
N ALA A 505 -11.44 -5.98 -40.18
CA ALA A 505 -12.07 -4.73 -40.58
C ALA A 505 -13.44 -4.96 -41.25
N ALA A 506 -13.57 -5.99 -42.09
CA ALA A 506 -14.84 -6.43 -42.66
C ALA A 506 -15.88 -6.75 -41.58
N VAL A 507 -15.49 -7.50 -40.55
CA VAL A 507 -16.36 -7.92 -39.43
C VAL A 507 -16.68 -6.74 -38.50
N TYR A 508 -15.70 -5.91 -38.16
CA TYR A 508 -15.88 -4.82 -37.21
C TYR A 508 -16.69 -3.64 -37.77
N ARG A 509 -16.65 -3.37 -39.09
CA ARG A 509 -17.60 -2.42 -39.74
C ARG A 509 -19.06 -2.83 -39.50
N GLN A 510 -19.33 -4.13 -39.49
CA GLN A 510 -20.67 -4.70 -39.30
C GLN A 510 -21.01 -5.03 -37.83
N ALA A 511 -20.16 -4.67 -36.85
CA ALA A 511 -20.33 -5.10 -35.45
C ALA A 511 -21.02 -4.05 -34.55
N ARG A 512 -22.00 -4.49 -33.73
CA ARG A 512 -22.74 -3.66 -32.76
C ARG A 512 -22.05 -3.60 -31.39
N ILE A 513 -21.72 -4.76 -30.81
CA ILE A 513 -20.97 -4.90 -29.55
C ILE A 513 -19.73 -5.76 -29.80
N GLY A 514 -18.59 -5.37 -29.22
CA GLY A 514 -17.37 -6.17 -29.20
C GLY A 514 -16.94 -6.44 -27.77
N TRP A 515 -16.80 -7.72 -27.41
CA TRP A 515 -16.22 -8.08 -26.12
C TRP A 515 -14.71 -7.87 -26.14
N ASN A 516 -14.17 -7.31 -25.06
CA ASN A 516 -12.75 -7.32 -24.79
C ASN A 516 -12.47 -7.98 -23.44
N LEU A 517 -11.59 -8.98 -23.47
CA LEU A 517 -11.06 -9.65 -22.28
C LEU A 517 -9.55 -9.77 -22.43
N HIS A 518 -8.79 -9.39 -21.42
CA HIS A 518 -7.34 -9.40 -21.39
C HIS A 518 -6.78 -10.64 -20.68
N ASN A 519 -5.64 -11.16 -21.14
CA ASN A 519 -4.88 -12.16 -20.39
C ASN A 519 -4.26 -11.52 -19.14
N SER A 520 -3.56 -10.39 -19.35
CA SER A 520 -2.75 -9.64 -18.40
C SER A 520 -3.50 -9.05 -17.20
N ILE A 521 -2.74 -8.51 -16.24
CA ILE A 521 -3.24 -7.68 -15.13
C ILE A 521 -3.85 -6.33 -15.57
N GLY A 522 -3.52 -5.86 -16.78
CA GLY A 522 -3.86 -4.53 -17.30
C GLY A 522 -4.21 -4.50 -18.80
N PRO A 523 -4.80 -3.40 -19.30
CA PRO A 523 -5.39 -3.31 -20.63
C PRO A 523 -4.38 -3.03 -21.76
N CYS A 524 -3.65 -4.06 -22.20
CA CYS A 524 -2.55 -3.94 -23.15
C CYS A 524 -2.84 -4.35 -24.61
N ASN A 525 -4.05 -4.86 -24.94
CA ASN A 525 -4.29 -5.50 -26.23
C ASN A 525 -4.78 -4.53 -27.34
N SER A 526 -4.40 -4.78 -28.58
CA SER A 526 -4.80 -3.94 -29.73
C SER A 526 -6.31 -3.91 -30.01
N ARG A 527 -7.08 -4.90 -29.52
CA ARG A 527 -8.55 -4.92 -29.63
C ARG A 527 -9.19 -3.75 -28.88
N LEU A 528 -8.57 -3.27 -27.79
CA LEU A 528 -9.03 -2.11 -27.01
C LEU A 528 -9.33 -0.92 -27.93
N VAL A 529 -8.32 -0.46 -28.67
CA VAL A 529 -8.43 0.68 -29.59
C VAL A 529 -9.05 0.30 -30.95
N THR A 530 -8.87 -0.94 -31.42
CA THR A 530 -9.35 -1.35 -32.76
C THR A 530 -10.88 -1.46 -32.83
N LEU A 531 -11.56 -1.97 -31.79
CA LEU A 531 -13.03 -2.01 -31.78
C LEU A 531 -13.62 -0.59 -31.81
N ALA A 532 -13.04 0.32 -31.02
CA ALA A 532 -13.41 1.73 -31.01
C ALA A 532 -13.14 2.38 -32.38
N ALA A 533 -12.02 2.07 -33.04
CA ALA A 533 -11.68 2.60 -34.37
C ALA A 533 -12.71 2.28 -35.48
N PHE A 534 -13.45 1.17 -35.33
CA PHE A 534 -14.57 0.81 -36.21
C PHE A 534 -15.95 1.22 -35.67
N GLY A 535 -16.02 2.00 -34.60
CA GLY A 535 -17.28 2.45 -33.99
C GLY A 535 -18.12 1.30 -33.43
N VAL A 536 -17.47 0.27 -32.88
CA VAL A 536 -18.13 -0.84 -32.18
C VAL A 536 -18.22 -0.50 -30.69
N MET A 537 -19.38 -0.68 -30.05
CA MET A 537 -19.45 -0.48 -28.60
C MET A 537 -18.67 -1.58 -27.89
N GLN A 538 -17.72 -1.21 -27.04
CA GLN A 538 -16.89 -2.18 -26.33
C GLN A 538 -17.43 -2.47 -24.94
N ILE A 539 -17.54 -3.76 -24.60
CA ILE A 539 -17.72 -4.23 -23.22
C ILE A 539 -16.41 -4.90 -22.81
N CYS A 540 -15.68 -4.30 -21.87
CA CYS A 540 -14.30 -4.62 -21.51
C CYS A 540 -14.18 -5.06 -20.05
N ASP A 541 -13.31 -6.05 -19.78
CA ASP A 541 -12.91 -6.40 -18.42
C ASP A 541 -12.15 -5.24 -17.77
N ASN A 542 -12.57 -4.85 -16.55
CA ASN A 542 -12.09 -3.69 -15.81
C ASN A 542 -10.73 -3.96 -15.12
N LYS A 543 -9.75 -4.39 -15.92
CA LYS A 543 -8.37 -4.66 -15.49
C LYS A 543 -7.69 -3.39 -14.97
N LYS A 544 -6.62 -3.55 -14.18
CA LYS A 544 -5.91 -2.45 -13.50
C LYS A 544 -5.58 -1.34 -14.51
N ASN A 545 -6.07 -0.12 -14.23
CA ASN A 545 -5.88 1.08 -15.04
C ASN A 545 -6.59 1.07 -16.42
N LEU A 546 -7.85 0.62 -16.50
CA LEU A 546 -8.71 0.85 -17.67
C LEU A 546 -9.24 2.29 -17.79
N HIS A 547 -9.74 2.86 -16.70
CA HIS A 547 -10.36 4.20 -16.66
C HIS A 547 -9.48 5.39 -17.15
N PRO A 548 -8.13 5.37 -17.14
CA PRO A 548 -7.33 6.43 -17.74
C PRO A 548 -7.27 6.37 -19.27
N LEU A 549 -7.57 5.21 -19.87
CA LEU A 549 -7.47 4.98 -21.32
C LEU A 549 -8.75 5.43 -22.02
N PHE A 550 -9.91 5.04 -21.49
CA PHE A 550 -11.22 5.44 -21.96
C PHE A 550 -12.12 5.68 -20.75
N LYS A 551 -13.03 6.63 -20.85
CA LYS A 551 -14.05 6.85 -19.82
C LYS A 551 -15.01 5.66 -19.75
N LEU A 552 -15.20 5.13 -18.55
CA LEU A 552 -16.13 4.03 -18.30
C LEU A 552 -17.58 4.50 -18.42
N ASP A 553 -18.40 3.65 -19.06
CA ASP A 553 -19.82 3.81 -19.43
C ASP A 553 -20.14 5.06 -20.31
N GLU A 554 -19.23 6.04 -20.43
CA GLU A 554 -19.28 7.10 -21.46
C GLU A 554 -18.71 6.63 -22.82
N GLU A 555 -17.49 6.08 -22.87
CA GLU A 555 -16.74 5.80 -24.12
C GLU A 555 -16.56 4.29 -24.38
N ILE A 556 -16.33 3.51 -23.32
CA ILE A 556 -16.41 2.04 -23.32
C ILE A 556 -17.10 1.58 -22.04
N VAL A 557 -17.68 0.39 -22.04
CA VAL A 557 -18.39 -0.18 -20.89
C VAL A 557 -17.45 -1.11 -20.12
N GLY A 558 -17.29 -0.89 -18.81
CA GLY A 558 -16.49 -1.77 -17.93
C GLY A 558 -17.33 -2.84 -17.23
N PHE A 559 -16.71 -3.97 -16.88
CA PHE A 559 -17.26 -4.97 -15.95
C PHE A 559 -16.19 -5.58 -15.05
N ASP A 560 -16.54 -5.87 -13.79
CA ASP A 560 -15.70 -6.60 -12.83
C ASP A 560 -16.05 -8.10 -12.80
N THR A 561 -17.34 -8.46 -12.87
CA THR A 561 -17.83 -9.84 -12.91
C THR A 561 -18.28 -10.31 -14.29
N LEU A 562 -18.32 -11.62 -14.51
CA LEU A 562 -18.81 -12.20 -15.77
C LEU A 562 -20.33 -12.04 -15.90
N GLU A 563 -21.03 -12.06 -14.78
CA GLU A 563 -22.44 -11.75 -14.60
C GLU A 563 -22.76 -10.35 -15.14
N GLU A 564 -22.03 -9.32 -14.69
CA GLU A 564 -22.14 -7.95 -15.25
C GLU A 564 -21.88 -7.91 -16.76
N CYS A 565 -20.89 -8.63 -17.27
CA CYS A 565 -20.61 -8.68 -18.70
C CYS A 565 -21.81 -9.23 -19.49
N ILE A 566 -22.44 -10.30 -18.99
CA ILE A 566 -23.64 -10.90 -19.57
C ILE A 566 -24.81 -9.91 -19.50
N ASP A 567 -25.09 -9.33 -18.34
CA ASP A 567 -26.26 -8.47 -18.17
C ASP A 567 -26.11 -7.12 -18.88
N LYS A 568 -24.91 -6.50 -18.86
CA LYS A 568 -24.61 -5.32 -19.69
C LYS A 568 -24.67 -5.65 -21.19
N THR A 569 -24.27 -6.85 -21.62
CA THR A 569 -24.44 -7.27 -23.04
C THR A 569 -25.92 -7.37 -23.41
N ARG A 570 -26.76 -7.98 -22.56
CA ARG A 570 -28.23 -8.04 -22.76
C ARG A 570 -28.83 -6.63 -22.80
N TYR A 571 -28.42 -5.76 -21.88
CA TYR A 571 -28.89 -4.37 -21.79
C TYR A 571 -28.59 -3.56 -23.06
N TYR A 572 -27.33 -3.49 -23.50
CA TYR A 572 -26.95 -2.65 -24.64
C TYR A 572 -27.36 -3.22 -26.01
N LEU A 573 -27.74 -4.50 -26.10
CA LEU A 573 -28.48 -5.02 -27.26
C LEU A 573 -29.91 -4.46 -27.33
N ALA A 574 -30.58 -4.33 -26.17
CA ALA A 574 -31.93 -3.76 -26.07
C ALA A 574 -31.98 -2.22 -26.12
N HIS A 575 -30.86 -1.53 -25.83
CA HIS A 575 -30.76 -0.06 -25.81
C HIS A 575 -29.88 0.46 -26.97
N PRO A 576 -30.39 0.46 -28.23
CA PRO A 576 -29.58 0.70 -29.41
C PRO A 576 -29.01 2.12 -29.49
N ASP A 577 -29.75 3.13 -29.07
CA ASP A 577 -29.34 4.54 -29.24
C ASP A 577 -28.22 4.92 -28.27
N GLU A 578 -28.33 4.46 -27.02
CA GLU A 578 -27.29 4.59 -26.00
C GLU A 578 -26.02 3.82 -26.41
N ARG A 579 -26.17 2.56 -26.86
CA ARG A 579 -25.06 1.75 -27.40
C ARG A 579 -24.33 2.48 -28.54
N ARG A 580 -25.08 3.06 -29.49
CA ARG A 580 -24.51 3.84 -30.60
C ARG A 580 -23.82 5.11 -30.11
N ALA A 581 -24.39 5.81 -29.12
CA ALA A 581 -23.79 7.01 -28.54
C ALA A 581 -22.46 6.71 -27.81
N ILE A 582 -22.39 5.61 -27.04
CA ILE A 582 -21.14 5.12 -26.43
C ILE A 582 -20.12 4.78 -27.53
N ALA A 583 -20.51 3.97 -28.52
CA ALA A 583 -19.64 3.57 -29.62
C ALA A 583 -19.07 4.76 -30.42
N ALA A 584 -19.88 5.79 -30.67
CA ALA A 584 -19.46 6.99 -31.39
C ALA A 584 -18.49 7.86 -30.56
N ARG A 585 -18.65 7.90 -29.22
CA ARG A 585 -17.69 8.57 -28.31
C ARG A 585 -16.38 7.79 -28.19
N GLY A 586 -16.44 6.46 -28.05
CA GLY A 586 -15.27 5.58 -28.12
C GLY A 586 -14.48 5.74 -29.42
N TRP A 587 -15.16 5.78 -30.57
CA TRP A 587 -14.54 6.09 -31.86
C TRP A 587 -13.83 7.44 -31.90
N ARG A 588 -14.46 8.50 -31.36
CA ARG A 588 -13.85 9.83 -31.29
C ARG A 588 -12.57 9.81 -30.43
N ARG A 589 -12.59 9.13 -29.28
CA ARG A 589 -11.42 8.91 -28.42
C ARG A 589 -10.31 8.14 -29.15
N ALA A 590 -10.66 7.07 -29.87
CA ALA A 590 -9.72 6.29 -30.68
C ALA A 590 -9.04 7.14 -31.78
N MET A 591 -9.81 7.92 -32.56
CA MET A 591 -9.27 8.72 -33.67
C MET A 591 -8.47 9.93 -33.22
N ASN A 592 -8.87 10.58 -32.11
CA ASN A 592 -8.16 11.74 -31.58
C ASN A 592 -6.77 11.39 -31.03
N ASP A 593 -6.66 10.29 -30.28
CA ASP A 593 -5.50 10.08 -29.40
C ASP A 593 -4.60 8.91 -29.84
N TYR A 594 -5.14 7.91 -30.55
CA TYR A 594 -4.45 6.63 -30.81
C TYR A 594 -4.04 6.40 -32.28
N THR A 595 -4.15 7.40 -33.15
CA THR A 595 -3.65 7.33 -34.54
C THR A 595 -2.12 7.43 -34.62
N GLU A 596 -1.52 6.93 -35.71
CA GLU A 596 -0.05 6.91 -35.87
C GLU A 596 0.63 8.27 -35.64
N PRO A 597 0.16 9.41 -36.22
CA PRO A 597 0.80 10.70 -36.01
C PRO A 597 0.71 11.16 -34.55
N LYS A 598 -0.39 10.83 -33.86
CA LYS A 598 -0.63 11.22 -32.46
C LYS A 598 0.21 10.40 -31.49
N GLN A 599 0.37 9.10 -31.72
CA GLN A 599 1.31 8.29 -30.94
C GLN A 599 2.79 8.65 -31.24
N TRP A 600 3.11 9.12 -32.45
CA TRP A 600 4.44 9.68 -32.76
C TRP A 600 4.70 11.01 -32.02
N GLU A 601 3.75 11.95 -32.02
CA GLU A 601 3.81 13.19 -31.22
C GLU A 601 3.98 12.89 -29.71
N GLN A 602 3.26 11.89 -29.19
CA GLN A 602 3.40 11.43 -27.81
C GLN A 602 4.80 10.82 -27.55
N LEU A 603 5.32 9.99 -28.45
CA LEU A 603 6.68 9.43 -28.33
C LEU A 603 7.72 10.55 -28.22
N LEU A 604 7.70 11.52 -29.15
CA LEU A 604 8.64 12.66 -29.15
C LEU A 604 8.54 13.48 -27.85
N THR A 605 7.31 13.73 -27.39
CA THR A 605 7.06 14.44 -26.12
C THR A 605 7.69 13.70 -24.93
N LYS A 606 7.48 12.38 -24.85
CA LYS A 606 7.93 11.54 -23.72
C LYS A 606 9.44 11.34 -23.68
N ILE A 607 10.12 11.25 -24.82
CA ILE A 607 11.59 11.15 -24.87
C ILE A 607 12.30 12.49 -24.65
N THR A 608 11.60 13.63 -24.71
CA THR A 608 12.21 14.98 -24.68
C THR A 608 13.07 15.21 -23.43
N ALA A 609 12.61 14.79 -22.25
CA ALA A 609 13.36 14.97 -21.00
C ALA A 609 14.67 14.14 -21.00
N ALA A 610 14.60 12.88 -21.41
CA ALA A 610 15.76 11.99 -21.50
C ALA A 610 16.78 12.46 -22.57
N TYR A 611 16.29 12.97 -23.69
CA TYR A 611 17.11 13.58 -24.74
C TYR A 611 17.85 14.83 -24.23
N ASN A 612 17.21 15.62 -23.36
CA ASN A 612 17.84 16.75 -22.68
C ASN A 612 18.89 16.31 -21.66
N GLU A 613 18.64 15.26 -20.87
CA GLU A 613 19.61 14.73 -19.90
C GLU A 613 20.84 14.13 -20.60
N LYS A 614 20.65 13.36 -21.68
CA LYS A 614 21.74 12.65 -22.37
C LYS A 614 22.57 13.53 -23.32
N PHE A 615 21.95 14.53 -23.96
CA PHE A 615 22.60 15.34 -25.00
C PHE A 615 22.51 16.86 -24.80
N GLY A 616 21.75 17.36 -23.83
CA GLY A 616 21.71 18.79 -23.49
C GLY A 616 22.93 19.24 -22.67
N THR A 617 23.18 20.55 -22.67
CA THR A 617 24.15 21.20 -21.79
C THR A 617 23.51 21.43 -20.40
N PRO A 618 24.22 21.26 -19.28
CA PRO A 618 23.67 21.52 -17.95
C PRO A 618 23.28 22.99 -17.76
N ALA A 619 22.03 23.25 -17.37
CA ALA A 619 21.60 24.59 -16.95
C ALA A 619 22.16 24.91 -15.55
N PRO A 620 22.63 26.14 -15.27
CA PRO A 620 23.05 26.53 -13.94
C PRO A 620 21.86 26.58 -12.97
N ALA A 621 22.10 26.29 -11.69
CA ALA A 621 21.07 26.29 -10.66
C ALA A 621 20.36 27.66 -10.58
N SER A 622 19.03 27.66 -10.71
CA SER A 622 18.24 28.89 -10.69
C SER A 622 18.28 29.55 -9.32
N ALA A 623 18.43 30.89 -9.31
CA ALA A 623 18.29 31.69 -8.11
C ALA A 623 16.85 31.65 -7.56
N ALA A 624 16.71 32.03 -6.29
CA ALA A 624 15.41 32.19 -5.64
C ALA A 624 14.60 33.33 -6.29
N THR A 625 13.32 33.07 -6.55
CA THR A 625 12.40 34.05 -7.15
C THR A 625 12.10 35.21 -6.18
N PRO A 626 12.10 36.48 -6.63
CA PRO A 626 11.79 37.63 -5.77
C PRO A 626 10.33 37.65 -5.29
N ALA A 627 10.09 38.32 -4.16
CA ALA A 627 8.74 38.59 -3.65
C ALA A 627 8.05 39.74 -4.42
N HIS A 628 6.72 39.64 -4.59
CA HIS A 628 5.88 40.75 -5.04
C HIS A 628 5.43 41.63 -3.86
N PRO A 629 5.05 42.90 -4.09
CA PRO A 629 5.16 43.95 -3.07
C PRO A 629 3.93 44.15 -2.16
N ALA A 630 4.23 44.56 -0.93
CA ALA A 630 3.49 45.44 -0.03
C ALA A 630 1.95 45.49 -0.10
N ALA A 631 1.30 44.93 0.92
CA ALA A 631 0.03 45.43 1.43
C ALA A 631 0.29 46.47 2.55
N VAL A 632 -0.64 47.41 2.73
CA VAL A 632 -0.49 48.63 3.54
C VAL A 632 -0.42 48.34 5.05
N GLU A 633 0.53 48.97 5.76
CA GLU A 633 0.52 49.05 7.23
C GLU A 633 -0.59 50.02 7.72
N LEU A 634 -1.29 49.63 8.78
CA LEU A 634 -1.88 50.59 9.73
C LEU A 634 -1.30 50.28 11.11
N ARG A 635 -0.73 51.31 11.76
CA ARG A 635 -0.11 51.21 13.09
C ARG A 635 -1.03 51.84 14.13
N ASP A 636 -1.12 51.19 15.29
CA ASP A 636 -0.88 51.76 16.63
C ASP A 636 -1.50 50.84 17.71
N SER A 637 -1.10 50.86 18.98
CA SER A 637 0.22 51.05 19.60
C SER A 637 0.06 50.81 21.11
N THR A 638 0.65 49.76 21.68
CA THR A 638 0.97 49.64 23.13
C THR A 638 1.83 48.40 23.36
N SER A 639 2.79 48.49 24.27
CA SER A 639 3.85 47.48 24.45
C SER A 639 3.80 46.78 25.82
N ALA A 640 3.88 45.45 25.81
CA ALA A 640 4.29 44.63 26.96
C ALA A 640 5.29 43.56 26.46
N PRO A 641 6.28 43.13 27.28
CA PRO A 641 7.42 42.38 26.77
C PRO A 641 7.07 40.92 26.46
N ALA A 642 7.12 40.57 25.17
CA ALA A 642 7.03 39.18 24.74
C ALA A 642 8.39 38.47 24.89
N THR A 643 8.38 37.29 25.52
CA THR A 643 9.51 36.36 25.46
C THR A 643 9.70 35.85 24.03
N GLN A 644 10.96 35.72 23.58
CA GLN A 644 11.26 35.26 22.23
C GLN A 644 10.74 33.83 22.00
N PRO A 645 10.02 33.55 20.90
CA PRO A 645 9.76 32.20 20.46
C PRO A 645 11.08 31.49 20.13
N SER A 646 11.25 30.26 20.64
CA SER A 646 12.35 29.39 20.22
C SER A 646 12.27 29.11 18.71
N ALA A 647 13.44 28.90 18.08
CA ALA A 647 13.55 28.59 16.65
C ALA A 647 12.62 27.42 16.23
N PRO A 648 12.14 27.39 14.97
CA PRO A 648 11.28 26.31 14.49
C PRO A 648 11.98 24.96 14.62
N SER A 649 11.21 23.96 15.04
CA SER A 649 11.65 22.56 15.10
C SER A 649 12.10 22.08 13.72
N GLN A 650 13.10 21.19 13.69
CA GLN A 650 13.48 20.47 12.47
C GLN A 650 12.25 19.78 11.84
N PRO A 651 12.20 19.63 10.50
CA PRO A 651 11.14 18.88 9.84
C PRO A 651 10.99 17.49 10.46
N VAL A 652 9.78 17.13 10.86
CA VAL A 652 9.48 15.77 11.32
C VAL A 652 9.56 14.86 10.09
N GLU A 653 10.34 13.79 10.16
CA GLU A 653 10.32 12.76 9.10
C GLU A 653 8.88 12.25 8.90
N PRO A 654 8.47 11.85 7.69
CA PRO A 654 7.15 11.29 7.44
C PRO A 654 7.04 9.85 8.01
N VAL A 655 6.97 9.74 9.34
CA VAL A 655 6.89 8.47 10.09
C VAL A 655 5.44 7.99 10.18
N ILE A 656 4.89 7.59 9.03
CA ILE A 656 3.86 6.54 8.97
C ILE A 656 4.31 5.59 7.86
N LYS A 657 5.30 4.74 8.19
CA LYS A 657 5.85 3.73 7.26
C LYS A 657 4.89 2.55 7.06
N GLU A 658 4.02 2.31 8.05
CA GLU A 658 2.97 1.28 8.08
C GLU A 658 1.77 1.80 8.90
N ALA A 659 0.57 1.28 8.66
CA ALA A 659 -0.55 1.47 9.58
C ALA A 659 -0.54 0.37 10.65
N ARG A 660 -0.20 0.72 11.90
CA ARG A 660 -0.20 -0.21 13.05
C ARG A 660 -1.22 0.19 14.10
N VAL A 661 -1.77 -0.76 14.84
CA VAL A 661 -2.62 -0.54 16.03
C VAL A 661 -2.26 -1.56 17.11
N GLY A 662 -1.91 -1.10 18.31
CA GLY A 662 -1.78 -1.95 19.49
C GLY A 662 -3.10 -1.99 20.26
N ILE A 663 -3.60 -3.18 20.62
CA ILE A 663 -4.87 -3.36 21.35
C ILE A 663 -4.64 -4.20 22.62
N ALA A 664 -4.66 -3.53 23.77
CA ALA A 664 -4.67 -4.17 25.08
C ALA A 664 -6.11 -4.52 25.49
N VAL A 665 -6.31 -5.68 26.11
CA VAL A 665 -7.64 -6.23 26.45
C VAL A 665 -7.69 -6.63 27.93
N ALA A 666 -8.78 -6.30 28.62
CA ALA A 666 -9.13 -6.83 29.93
C ALA A 666 -10.26 -7.86 29.84
N ALA A 667 -10.28 -8.81 30.79
CA ALA A 667 -11.36 -9.79 30.91
C ALA A 667 -12.68 -9.14 31.36
N ASP A 668 -12.62 -7.97 32.02
CA ASP A 668 -13.78 -7.16 32.38
C ASP A 668 -13.56 -5.67 32.11
N ALA A 669 -14.65 -4.99 31.75
CA ALA A 669 -14.64 -3.58 31.37
C ALA A 669 -14.76 -2.66 32.59
N ARG A 670 -13.68 -2.56 33.39
CA ARG A 670 -13.63 -1.70 34.60
C ARG A 670 -12.50 -0.69 34.56
N TYR A 671 -12.74 0.49 35.14
CA TYR A 671 -11.75 1.55 35.28
C TYR A 671 -10.96 1.48 36.59
N GLU A 672 -10.49 0.29 36.99
CA GLU A 672 -9.60 0.17 38.15
C GLU A 672 -8.25 0.85 37.84
N PRO A 673 -7.77 1.85 38.61
CA PRO A 673 -6.62 2.68 38.22
C PRO A 673 -5.34 1.89 37.93
N ALA A 674 -5.07 0.80 38.67
CA ALA A 674 -3.92 -0.06 38.44
C ALA A 674 -4.01 -0.79 37.09
N ARG A 675 -5.17 -1.40 36.79
CA ARG A 675 -5.42 -2.13 35.53
C ARG A 675 -5.49 -1.19 34.34
N VAL A 676 -6.09 0.00 34.46
CA VAL A 676 -6.12 1.01 33.38
C VAL A 676 -4.70 1.48 33.03
N ARG A 677 -3.85 1.70 34.03
CA ARG A 677 -2.43 2.04 33.81
C ARG A 677 -1.68 0.93 33.09
N GLU A 678 -1.92 -0.33 33.47
CA GLU A 678 -1.36 -1.50 32.80
C GLU A 678 -1.82 -1.61 31.34
N LEU A 679 -3.12 -1.44 31.05
CA LEU A 679 -3.69 -1.47 29.70
C LEU A 679 -3.12 -0.36 28.80
N VAL A 680 -2.94 0.85 29.33
CA VAL A 680 -2.27 1.95 28.61
C VAL A 680 -0.85 1.55 28.22
N ALA A 681 -0.05 1.05 29.18
CA ALA A 681 1.32 0.60 28.92
C ALA A 681 1.38 -0.62 27.98
N GLU A 682 0.42 -1.53 28.08
CA GLU A 682 0.31 -2.71 27.22
C GLU A 682 -0.09 -2.35 25.78
N SER A 683 -0.98 -1.39 25.57
CA SER A 683 -1.36 -0.93 24.21
C SER A 683 -0.16 -0.31 23.48
N LEU A 684 0.66 0.46 24.20
CA LEU A 684 1.94 1.00 23.70
C LEU A 684 2.94 -0.13 23.41
N ARG A 685 3.10 -1.09 24.32
CA ARG A 685 4.00 -2.25 24.13
C ARG A 685 3.63 -3.06 22.89
N LEU A 686 2.34 -3.32 22.68
CA LEU A 686 1.84 -4.06 21.52
C LEU A 686 2.02 -3.30 20.20
N TYR A 687 1.96 -1.96 20.22
CA TYR A 687 2.26 -1.13 19.06
C TYR A 687 3.76 -1.08 18.74
N LEU A 688 4.61 -0.89 19.76
CA LEU A 688 6.05 -0.71 19.63
C LEU A 688 6.83 -2.01 19.41
N GLY A 689 6.35 -3.12 20.00
CA GLY A 689 7.10 -4.37 20.17
C GLY A 689 8.05 -4.35 21.38
N ASP A 690 8.07 -3.28 22.18
CA ASP A 690 8.98 -3.10 23.32
C ASP A 690 8.41 -2.21 24.45
N ASP A 691 9.13 -2.13 25.56
CA ASP A 691 8.71 -1.46 26.80
C ASP A 691 8.97 0.07 26.86
N ARG A 692 9.36 0.75 25.76
CA ARG A 692 9.65 2.20 25.79
C ARG A 692 8.44 3.07 26.16
N GLY A 693 7.22 2.61 25.90
CA GLY A 693 5.99 3.35 26.19
C GLY A 693 5.97 4.75 25.56
N PHE A 694 5.48 5.76 26.28
CA PHE A 694 5.43 7.13 25.79
C PHE A 694 6.80 7.76 25.47
N SER A 695 7.92 7.21 25.97
CA SER A 695 9.27 7.75 25.69
C SER A 695 9.71 7.58 24.24
N ALA A 696 9.02 6.73 23.46
CA ALA A 696 9.19 6.67 22.01
C ALA A 696 8.66 7.92 21.28
N PHE A 697 7.70 8.63 21.88
CA PHE A 697 6.95 9.72 21.25
C PHE A 697 7.19 11.09 21.89
N VAL A 698 7.32 11.13 23.22
CA VAL A 698 7.56 12.34 24.05
C VAL A 698 9.01 12.34 24.55
N ARG A 699 9.75 13.41 24.23
CA ARG A 699 11.12 13.64 24.73
C ARG A 699 11.11 14.62 25.91
N ALA A 700 12.17 14.56 26.72
CA ALA A 700 12.32 15.48 27.84
C ALA A 700 12.38 16.95 27.36
N GLY A 701 11.69 17.85 28.06
CA GLY A 701 11.59 19.27 27.72
C GLY A 701 10.56 19.64 26.65
N GLU A 702 9.88 18.68 26.02
CA GLU A 702 8.85 18.98 25.01
C GLU A 702 7.53 19.46 25.62
N ARG A 703 6.72 20.20 24.85
CA ARG A 703 5.39 20.69 25.24
C ARG A 703 4.34 19.69 24.75
N VAL A 704 3.67 18.99 25.66
CA VAL A 704 2.67 17.98 25.33
C VAL A 704 1.26 18.54 25.51
N LEU A 705 0.38 18.31 24.53
CA LEU A 705 -1.05 18.53 24.67
C LEU A 705 -1.81 17.19 24.68
N ILE A 706 -2.69 16.99 25.64
CA ILE A 706 -3.60 15.83 25.74
C ILE A 706 -5.02 16.31 25.43
N LYS A 707 -5.66 15.70 24.44
CA LYS A 707 -7.01 16.01 23.97
C LYS A 707 -8.00 14.88 24.36
N PRO A 708 -8.61 14.91 25.56
CA PRO A 708 -9.70 13.99 25.92
C PRO A 708 -10.91 14.15 24.99
N ASN A 709 -11.97 13.36 25.23
CA ASN A 709 -13.30 13.58 24.65
C ASN A 709 -14.28 13.99 25.76
N TRP A 710 -14.42 15.30 25.95
CA TRP A 710 -15.36 15.93 26.88
C TRP A 710 -16.50 16.56 26.07
N VAL A 711 -17.73 16.05 26.23
CA VAL A 711 -18.89 16.45 25.38
C VAL A 711 -19.90 17.30 26.16
N LEU A 712 -20.35 16.77 27.30
CA LEU A 712 -21.33 17.36 28.21
C LEU A 712 -21.07 16.80 29.62
N HIS A 713 -21.50 17.50 30.66
CA HIS A 713 -21.37 17.07 32.08
C HIS A 713 -22.41 16.01 32.49
N LEU A 714 -23.44 15.78 31.67
CA LEU A 714 -24.48 14.77 31.90
C LEU A 714 -24.75 13.95 30.63
N ASN A 715 -25.04 12.66 30.79
CA ASN A 715 -25.51 11.77 29.73
C ASN A 715 -27.04 11.67 29.77
N LYS A 716 -27.73 12.04 28.69
CA LYS A 716 -29.20 12.15 28.66
C LYS A 716 -29.93 10.80 28.71
N SER A 717 -29.22 9.67 28.58
CA SER A 717 -29.79 8.34 28.81
C SER A 717 -29.91 7.95 30.29
N GLY A 718 -29.26 8.71 31.19
CA GLY A 718 -29.07 8.33 32.60
C GLY A 718 -28.03 7.20 32.82
N ALA A 719 -27.49 6.59 31.77
CA ALA A 719 -26.65 5.38 31.83
C ALA A 719 -25.16 5.66 32.17
N GLY A 720 -24.89 6.62 33.06
CA GLY A 720 -23.55 6.99 33.52
C GLY A 720 -22.71 7.77 32.51
N MET A 721 -21.56 8.27 32.96
CA MET A 721 -20.63 9.08 32.15
C MET A 721 -19.59 8.23 31.42
N ASP A 722 -19.29 7.05 31.97
CA ASP A 722 -18.33 6.02 31.57
C ASP A 722 -18.37 5.58 30.11
N CYS A 723 -19.49 5.78 29.42
CA CYS A 723 -19.68 5.46 27.99
C CYS A 723 -19.68 6.71 27.09
N MET A 724 -19.82 7.90 27.66
CA MET A 724 -20.02 9.16 26.92
C MET A 724 -18.76 10.02 26.85
N VAL A 725 -17.90 10.03 27.87
CA VAL A 725 -16.66 10.83 27.89
C VAL A 725 -15.43 9.95 28.15
N THR A 726 -14.24 10.45 27.80
CA THR A 726 -12.97 9.80 28.16
C THR A 726 -12.86 9.72 29.69
N HIS A 727 -12.73 8.52 30.24
CA HIS A 727 -12.84 8.29 31.68
C HIS A 727 -11.64 8.86 32.46
N PRO A 728 -11.83 9.52 33.62
CA PRO A 728 -10.76 10.11 34.42
C PRO A 728 -9.56 9.19 34.71
N ALA A 729 -9.79 7.90 34.98
CA ALA A 729 -8.71 6.94 35.23
C ALA A 729 -7.79 6.74 34.00
N VAL A 730 -8.33 6.82 32.77
CA VAL A 730 -7.54 6.70 31.53
C VAL A 730 -6.72 7.97 31.33
N LEU A 731 -7.33 9.14 31.51
CA LEU A 731 -6.64 10.43 31.45
C LEU A 731 -5.51 10.52 32.48
N ARG A 732 -5.75 10.08 33.72
CA ARG A 732 -4.72 9.99 34.75
C ARG A 732 -3.60 9.03 34.35
N ALA A 733 -3.92 7.81 33.89
CA ALA A 733 -2.92 6.82 33.50
C ALA A 733 -1.99 7.33 32.39
N VAL A 734 -2.53 8.09 31.43
CA VAL A 734 -1.74 8.78 30.40
C VAL A 734 -0.89 9.89 31.02
N VAL A 735 -1.44 10.77 31.86
CA VAL A 735 -0.66 11.83 32.53
C VAL A 735 0.49 11.27 33.37
N GLU A 736 0.26 10.18 34.13
CA GLU A 736 1.26 9.50 34.96
C GLU A 736 2.46 8.99 34.12
N GLN A 737 2.18 8.39 32.95
CA GLN A 737 3.22 7.84 32.06
C GLN A 737 3.88 8.91 31.16
N VAL A 738 3.15 9.94 30.75
CA VAL A 738 3.68 11.08 29.98
C VAL A 738 4.60 11.94 30.86
N ALA A 739 4.25 12.18 32.13
CA ALA A 739 5.09 12.92 33.06
C ALA A 739 6.43 12.22 33.35
N ALA A 740 6.46 10.87 33.32
CA ALA A 740 7.70 10.10 33.42
C ALA A 740 8.71 10.40 32.29
N CYS A 741 8.23 10.87 31.14
CA CYS A 741 9.07 11.33 30.01
C CYS A 741 9.69 12.73 30.23
N ARG A 742 9.34 13.41 31.34
CA ARG A 742 9.82 14.75 31.74
C ARG A 742 9.58 15.87 30.69
N PRO A 743 8.38 16.01 30.10
CA PRO A 743 8.04 17.16 29.26
C PRO A 743 8.10 18.48 30.06
N ALA A 744 8.28 19.61 29.38
CA ALA A 744 8.34 20.93 30.03
C ALA A 744 6.97 21.39 30.58
N ARG A 745 5.88 20.97 29.94
CA ARG A 745 4.50 21.14 30.42
C ARG A 745 3.56 20.12 29.78
N ILE A 746 2.45 19.85 30.48
CA ILE A 746 1.31 19.10 29.96
C ILE A 746 0.09 20.04 29.94
N VAL A 747 -0.51 20.24 28.77
CA VAL A 747 -1.78 20.94 28.60
C VAL A 747 -2.89 19.91 28.37
N ILE A 748 -3.99 19.97 29.11
CA ILE A 748 -5.14 19.07 28.94
C ILE A 748 -6.36 19.91 28.55
N ALA A 749 -6.93 19.69 27.37
CA ALA A 749 -7.91 20.64 26.85
C ALA A 749 -8.98 20.06 25.91
N ASP A 750 -10.18 20.63 25.95
CA ASP A 750 -11.28 20.33 25.02
C ASP A 750 -12.23 21.53 24.90
N ALA A 751 -12.97 21.61 23.79
CA ALA A 751 -14.10 22.50 23.58
C ALA A 751 -15.41 21.67 23.55
N PRO A 752 -16.05 21.42 24.70
CA PRO A 752 -17.33 20.70 24.79
C PRO A 752 -18.48 21.50 24.14
N LEU A 753 -19.74 21.06 24.31
CA LEU A 753 -20.92 21.83 23.89
C LEU A 753 -21.06 23.14 24.71
N GLN A 754 -21.67 24.19 24.14
CA GLN A 754 -21.82 25.51 24.80
C GLN A 754 -22.48 25.42 26.19
N ARG A 755 -23.57 24.65 26.32
CA ARG A 755 -24.28 24.41 27.60
C ARG A 755 -23.52 23.51 28.59
N CYS A 756 -22.27 23.15 28.32
CA CYS A 756 -21.50 22.35 29.26
C CYS A 756 -20.94 23.23 30.38
N LYS A 757 -21.44 23.05 31.61
CA LYS A 757 -20.67 23.38 32.81
C LYS A 757 -19.35 22.61 32.72
N PHE A 758 -18.22 23.31 32.69
CA PHE A 758 -16.90 22.67 32.53
C PHE A 758 -16.43 22.09 33.87
N GLU A 759 -16.84 22.73 34.94
CA GLU A 759 -16.43 22.56 36.33
C GLU A 759 -17.07 21.31 36.97
N GLU A 760 -18.21 20.85 36.46
CA GLU A 760 -18.82 19.55 36.79
C GLU A 760 -18.14 18.37 36.06
N LEU A 761 -17.51 18.62 34.90
CA LEU A 761 -16.82 17.60 34.10
C LEU A 761 -15.33 17.51 34.51
N VAL A 762 -14.72 18.65 34.81
CA VAL A 762 -13.34 18.82 35.28
C VAL A 762 -13.39 19.30 36.74
N THR A 763 -13.76 18.40 37.64
CA THR A 763 -13.94 18.73 39.05
C THR A 763 -12.63 19.13 39.74
N PRO A 764 -12.64 19.95 40.81
CA PRO A 764 -11.43 20.30 41.56
C PRO A 764 -10.65 19.08 42.08
N ALA A 765 -11.36 17.99 42.41
CA ALA A 765 -10.73 16.73 42.80
C ALA A 765 -9.91 16.11 41.65
N LEU A 766 -10.45 16.11 40.42
CA LEU A 766 -9.74 15.64 39.23
C LEU A 766 -8.54 16.54 38.90
N VAL A 767 -8.67 17.86 39.03
CA VAL A 767 -7.54 18.80 38.85
C VAL A 767 -6.39 18.48 39.82
N VAL A 768 -6.70 18.15 41.08
CA VAL A 768 -5.71 17.73 42.08
C VAL A 768 -5.14 16.35 41.77
N GLU A 769 -5.94 15.39 41.33
CA GLU A 769 -5.46 14.05 40.96
C GLU A 769 -4.49 14.09 39.76
N LEU A 770 -4.84 14.82 38.69
CA LEU A 770 -3.98 14.94 37.50
C LEU A 770 -2.66 15.68 37.82
N ARG A 771 -2.71 16.73 38.65
CA ARG A 771 -1.48 17.42 39.13
C ARG A 771 -0.59 16.54 40.01
N ARG A 772 -1.17 15.61 40.79
CA ARG A 772 -0.40 14.61 41.55
C ARG A 772 0.21 13.55 40.63
N ALA A 773 -0.56 13.04 39.66
CA ALA A 773 -0.09 12.06 38.68
C ALA A 773 1.06 12.61 37.81
N ALA A 774 1.07 13.92 37.55
CA ALA A 774 2.12 14.58 36.80
C ALA A 774 3.46 14.76 37.55
N ALA A 775 3.57 14.31 38.81
CA ALA A 775 4.84 14.18 39.54
C ALA A 775 5.76 15.42 39.56
N GLY A 776 5.18 16.63 39.51
CA GLY A 776 5.92 17.90 39.50
C GLY A 776 6.07 18.56 38.13
N VAL A 777 5.69 17.90 37.04
CA VAL A 777 5.53 18.54 35.71
C VAL A 777 4.37 19.56 35.77
N PRO A 778 4.53 20.77 35.21
CA PRO A 778 3.44 21.75 35.14
C PRO A 778 2.23 21.22 34.34
N VAL A 779 1.05 21.22 34.98
CA VAL A 779 -0.23 20.84 34.34
C VAL A 779 -1.19 22.03 34.27
N GLU A 780 -1.54 22.39 33.05
CA GLU A 780 -2.57 23.37 32.70
C GLU A 780 -3.80 22.63 32.15
N ILE A 781 -5.01 23.05 32.54
CA ILE A 781 -6.26 22.43 32.08
C ILE A 781 -7.16 23.55 31.54
N LEU A 782 -7.60 23.41 30.28
CA LEU A 782 -8.21 24.50 29.51
C LEU A 782 -9.56 24.12 28.90
N ASP A 783 -10.51 25.04 29.00
CA ASP A 783 -11.68 25.09 28.13
C ASP A 783 -11.30 25.81 26.83
N PHE A 784 -11.51 25.17 25.69
CA PHE A 784 -11.24 25.73 24.37
C PHE A 784 -12.43 26.45 23.74
N ARG A 785 -13.59 26.52 24.40
CA ARG A 785 -14.73 27.31 23.92
C ARG A 785 -14.48 28.82 24.06
N ARG A 786 -14.87 29.60 23.06
CA ARG A 786 -15.05 31.07 23.21
C ARG A 786 -16.51 31.44 23.52
N THR A 787 -17.45 30.51 23.31
CA THR A 787 -18.88 30.70 23.59
C THR A 787 -19.37 29.65 24.58
N VAL A 788 -19.98 30.10 25.68
CA VAL A 788 -20.58 29.28 26.74
C VAL A 788 -22.00 29.77 27.01
N MET A 789 -22.90 28.88 27.43
CA MET A 789 -24.31 29.18 27.67
C MET A 789 -24.67 28.82 29.12
N HIS A 790 -25.10 29.82 29.88
CA HIS A 790 -25.41 29.73 31.32
C HIS A 790 -26.91 29.56 31.54
N GLY A 791 -27.40 28.33 31.35
CA GLY A 791 -28.80 27.96 31.57
C GLY A 791 -29.29 26.88 30.60
N ASP A 792 -30.59 26.59 30.64
CA ASP A 792 -31.21 25.56 29.79
C ASP A 792 -31.85 26.12 28.49
N SER A 793 -32.06 27.44 28.38
CA SER A 793 -32.59 28.11 27.18
C SER A 793 -31.50 28.88 26.42
N LEU A 794 -31.65 28.97 25.10
CA LEU A 794 -30.84 29.86 24.23
C LEU A 794 -31.19 31.35 24.39
N ALA A 795 -32.25 31.67 25.13
CA ALA A 795 -32.54 33.03 25.62
C ALA A 795 -31.89 33.35 26.99
N ALA A 796 -31.14 32.39 27.58
CA ALA A 796 -30.34 32.63 28.79
C ALA A 796 -29.00 33.33 28.48
N ASP A 797 -28.20 33.59 29.51
CA ASP A 797 -26.95 34.34 29.39
C ASP A 797 -25.89 33.58 28.58
N VAL A 798 -25.42 34.18 27.47
CA VAL A 798 -24.44 33.60 26.54
C VAL A 798 -23.13 34.38 26.65
N GLU A 799 -22.19 33.82 27.39
CA GLU A 799 -20.82 34.31 27.51
C GLU A 799 -20.09 34.10 26.17
N GLN A 800 -19.94 35.18 25.39
CA GLN A 800 -19.09 35.22 24.19
C GLN A 800 -17.69 35.73 24.55
N GLU A 801 -16.70 35.44 23.69
CA GLU A 801 -15.29 35.81 23.88
C GLU A 801 -14.64 35.31 25.19
N ARG A 802 -15.16 34.23 25.82
CA ARG A 802 -14.59 33.58 27.04
C ARG A 802 -13.08 33.31 26.94
N ARG A 803 -12.57 33.15 25.72
CA ARG A 803 -11.14 33.02 25.42
C ARG A 803 -10.78 33.88 24.21
N ALA A 804 -9.85 34.82 24.41
CA ALA A 804 -9.49 35.84 23.44
C ALA A 804 -9.02 35.26 22.09
N THR A 805 -9.42 35.91 20.99
CA THR A 805 -9.16 35.50 19.59
C THR A 805 -7.70 35.18 19.30
N GLY A 806 -6.75 35.86 19.93
CA GLY A 806 -5.30 35.58 19.79
C GLY A 806 -4.86 34.19 20.23
N ARG A 807 -5.65 33.47 21.06
CA ARG A 807 -5.40 32.05 21.41
C ARG A 807 -6.00 31.07 20.40
N TYR A 808 -6.34 31.54 19.20
CA TYR A 808 -6.78 30.71 18.08
C TYR A 808 -5.93 30.96 16.83
N VAL A 809 -6.04 30.02 15.91
CA VAL A 809 -5.44 30.02 14.57
C VAL A 809 -6.57 29.82 13.59
N LEU A 810 -6.71 30.71 12.61
CA LEU A 810 -7.65 30.58 11.52
C LEU A 810 -6.96 29.84 10.38
N PHE A 811 -7.47 28.65 10.03
CA PHE A 811 -7.12 27.97 8.80
C PHE A 811 -8.20 28.26 7.74
N ASP A 812 -7.79 28.41 6.49
CA ASP A 812 -8.68 28.41 5.33
C ASP A 812 -8.14 27.41 4.31
N LEU A 813 -8.94 26.39 3.99
CA LEU A 813 -8.54 25.39 3.00
C LEU A 813 -8.93 25.80 1.58
N GLY A 814 -9.88 26.73 1.42
CA GLY A 814 -10.46 27.08 0.13
C GLY A 814 -10.75 25.85 -0.75
N ALA A 815 -10.28 25.87 -1.99
CA ALA A 815 -10.46 24.77 -2.94
C ALA A 815 -9.76 23.44 -2.57
N ASP A 816 -8.86 23.42 -1.58
CA ASP A 816 -8.27 22.18 -1.03
C ASP A 816 -9.21 21.50 -0.01
N SER A 817 -10.32 22.12 0.42
CA SER A 817 -11.29 21.52 1.35
C SER A 817 -12.07 20.37 0.73
N LEU A 818 -12.35 19.32 1.53
CA LEU A 818 -13.24 18.25 1.10
C LEU A 818 -14.72 18.69 0.98
N LEU A 819 -15.09 19.86 1.50
CA LEU A 819 -16.44 20.45 1.40
C LEU A 819 -16.68 21.22 0.10
N GLU A 820 -15.64 21.70 -0.59
CA GLU A 820 -15.79 22.50 -1.82
C GLU A 820 -16.67 21.80 -2.89
N PRO A 821 -16.57 20.47 -3.15
CA PRO A 821 -17.44 19.78 -4.10
C PRO A 821 -18.95 19.78 -3.73
N LEU A 822 -19.31 20.01 -2.47
CA LEU A 822 -20.71 20.12 -2.02
C LEU A 822 -21.24 21.56 -2.03
N THR A 823 -20.37 22.53 -2.32
CA THR A 823 -20.61 23.92 -1.95
C THR A 823 -21.54 24.62 -2.93
N THR A 824 -22.71 24.96 -2.40
CA THR A 824 -23.83 25.64 -3.05
C THR A 824 -24.28 26.80 -2.16
N ASP A 825 -24.84 27.85 -2.75
CA ASP A 825 -24.98 29.15 -2.08
C ASP A 825 -25.72 29.07 -0.74
N ARG A 826 -24.99 29.32 0.34
CA ARG A 826 -25.46 29.40 1.74
C ARG A 826 -26.14 28.14 2.32
N ASN A 827 -25.82 26.95 1.80
CA ASN A 827 -26.53 25.73 2.22
C ASN A 827 -26.01 25.05 3.50
N PHE A 828 -24.78 25.28 3.98
CA PHE A 828 -24.29 24.62 5.20
C PHE A 828 -25.01 25.10 6.48
N ARG A 829 -25.12 24.22 7.49
CA ARG A 829 -25.77 24.46 8.78
C ARG A 829 -25.04 23.80 9.95
N VAL A 830 -25.25 24.37 11.13
CA VAL A 830 -24.81 23.83 12.43
C VAL A 830 -25.85 24.14 13.51
N THR A 831 -26.21 23.12 14.29
CA THR A 831 -27.33 23.15 15.25
C THR A 831 -27.14 24.21 16.35
N CYS A 832 -28.13 25.09 16.53
CA CYS A 832 -28.19 26.19 17.49
C CYS A 832 -27.20 27.37 17.24
N TYR A 833 -26.89 27.69 15.99
CA TYR A 833 -26.13 28.88 15.61
C TYR A 833 -26.80 29.62 14.44
N ASP A 834 -26.58 30.93 14.37
CA ASP A 834 -26.97 31.76 13.22
C ASP A 834 -26.35 31.21 11.91
N PRO A 835 -27.17 30.75 10.95
CA PRO A 835 -26.69 30.20 9.69
C PRO A 835 -25.94 31.22 8.83
N ASP A 836 -26.23 32.52 9.00
CA ASP A 836 -25.59 33.60 8.25
C ASP A 836 -24.18 33.93 8.80
N GLN A 837 -23.74 33.33 9.91
CA GLN A 837 -22.32 33.32 10.30
C GLN A 837 -21.55 32.20 9.59
N LEU A 838 -22.08 30.97 9.62
CA LEU A 838 -21.45 29.82 8.96
C LEU A 838 -21.29 30.03 7.45
N ALA A 839 -22.23 30.72 6.80
CA ALA A 839 -22.14 31.09 5.39
C ALA A 839 -21.05 32.14 5.05
N LYS A 840 -20.40 32.77 6.05
CA LYS A 840 -19.25 33.69 5.85
C LYS A 840 -17.91 32.94 5.88
N THR A 841 -17.86 31.83 6.61
CA THR A 841 -16.68 31.00 6.88
C THR A 841 -16.61 29.76 5.99
N HIS A 842 -17.75 29.25 5.52
CA HIS A 842 -17.89 28.13 4.58
C HIS A 842 -18.74 28.52 3.38
N CYS A 843 -18.08 28.88 2.28
CA CYS A 843 -18.68 29.23 0.99
C CYS A 843 -17.69 28.93 -0.15
N ARG A 844 -18.09 29.17 -1.42
CA ARG A 844 -17.30 28.65 -2.55
C ARG A 844 -15.89 29.25 -2.59
N GLY A 845 -14.88 28.39 -2.55
CA GLY A 845 -13.47 28.77 -2.48
C GLY A 845 -13.00 29.26 -1.10
N ARG A 846 -13.79 29.11 -0.03
CA ARG A 846 -13.46 29.50 1.36
C ARG A 846 -14.03 28.49 2.35
N HIS A 847 -13.18 27.78 3.09
CA HIS A 847 -13.61 26.77 4.07
C HIS A 847 -12.74 26.90 5.31
N GLN A 848 -13.26 27.61 6.30
CA GLN A 848 -12.49 28.13 7.42
C GLN A 848 -12.71 27.38 8.73
N TYR A 849 -11.64 27.21 9.51
CA TYR A 849 -11.66 26.54 10.81
C TYR A 849 -10.90 27.35 11.87
N LEU A 850 -11.54 27.60 13.02
CA LEU A 850 -10.99 28.43 14.09
C LEU A 850 -10.47 27.56 15.25
N LEU A 851 -9.21 27.15 15.15
CA LEU A 851 -8.62 26.08 15.96
C LEU A 851 -7.77 26.63 17.11
N ALA A 852 -7.79 25.98 18.27
CA ALA A 852 -7.08 26.44 19.47
C ALA A 852 -5.56 26.42 19.27
N ARG A 853 -4.92 27.58 19.45
CA ARG A 853 -3.49 27.82 19.16
C ARG A 853 -2.56 26.90 19.93
N ASP A 854 -2.96 26.48 21.13
CA ASP A 854 -2.21 25.60 22.02
C ASP A 854 -1.89 24.24 21.39
N VAL A 855 -2.73 23.78 20.45
CA VAL A 855 -2.53 22.55 19.67
C VAL A 855 -1.40 22.69 18.64
N PHE A 856 -1.22 23.90 18.12
CA PHE A 856 -0.19 24.22 17.13
C PHE A 856 1.12 24.68 17.79
N GLU A 857 1.05 25.12 19.05
CA GLU A 857 2.18 25.36 19.96
C GLU A 857 2.68 24.09 20.69
N ALA A 858 2.06 22.93 20.47
CA ALA A 858 2.47 21.66 21.06
C ALA A 858 3.45 20.89 20.16
N ASP A 859 4.48 20.30 20.76
CA ASP A 859 5.51 19.50 20.07
C ASP A 859 5.07 18.04 19.86
N VAL A 860 4.11 17.59 20.70
CA VAL A 860 3.42 16.31 20.65
C VAL A 860 1.95 16.51 21.04
N VAL A 861 1.02 15.98 20.24
CA VAL A 861 -0.42 15.94 20.55
C VAL A 861 -0.85 14.50 20.82
N ILE A 862 -1.33 14.24 22.02
CA ILE A 862 -1.92 12.96 22.45
C ILE A 862 -3.44 13.10 22.34
N ASN A 863 -3.99 12.64 21.22
CA ASN A 863 -5.42 12.48 20.99
C ASN A 863 -5.93 11.34 21.89
N LEU A 864 -6.89 11.63 22.76
CA LEU A 864 -7.38 10.71 23.79
C LEU A 864 -8.91 10.47 23.64
N PRO A 865 -9.37 9.95 22.48
CA PRO A 865 -10.78 9.77 22.14
C PRO A 865 -11.53 8.78 23.04
N LYS A 866 -12.86 8.90 23.00
CA LYS A 866 -13.81 7.94 23.57
C LYS A 866 -14.53 7.20 22.44
N LEU A 867 -14.42 5.87 22.39
CA LEU A 867 -15.07 5.06 21.35
C LEU A 867 -16.58 4.96 21.57
N LYS A 868 -17.37 5.45 20.60
CA LYS A 868 -18.84 5.36 20.60
C LYS A 868 -19.47 5.52 19.22
N THR A 869 -20.71 5.07 19.06
CA THR A 869 -21.55 5.40 17.89
C THR A 869 -21.95 6.89 17.86
N HIS A 870 -22.38 7.42 16.71
CA HIS A 870 -22.72 8.84 16.56
C HIS A 870 -23.73 9.13 15.44
N ARG A 871 -24.87 9.77 15.77
CA ARG A 871 -25.96 10.10 14.82
C ARG A 871 -25.49 10.75 13.51
N LYS A 872 -24.58 11.72 13.55
CA LYS A 872 -24.16 12.48 12.34
C LYS A 872 -22.97 11.92 11.55
N SER A 873 -22.28 10.89 12.05
CA SER A 873 -21.01 10.43 11.46
C SER A 873 -20.77 8.92 11.56
N GLY A 874 -21.76 8.17 12.03
CA GLY A 874 -21.70 6.73 12.34
C GLY A 874 -20.86 6.45 13.60
N LEU A 875 -19.62 6.94 13.60
CA LEU A 875 -18.60 6.72 14.61
C LEU A 875 -18.16 8.03 15.30
N THR A 876 -17.78 7.93 16.57
CA THR A 876 -16.87 8.84 17.27
C THR A 876 -15.69 8.03 17.81
N ALA A 877 -14.50 8.37 17.34
CA ALA A 877 -13.24 7.85 17.84
C ALA A 877 -12.12 8.86 17.50
N ALA A 878 -10.93 8.42 17.10
CA ALA A 878 -9.75 9.26 16.94
C ALA A 878 -9.92 10.41 15.94
N LEU A 879 -10.43 10.13 14.73
CA LEU A 879 -10.62 11.14 13.67
C LEU A 879 -11.60 12.24 14.12
N LYS A 880 -12.69 11.85 14.79
CA LYS A 880 -13.80 12.75 15.16
C LYS A 880 -13.55 13.57 16.42
N ASN A 881 -12.58 13.18 17.26
CA ASN A 881 -12.31 13.87 18.53
C ASN A 881 -11.81 15.32 18.33
N LEU A 882 -11.33 15.64 17.12
CA LEU A 882 -10.82 16.97 16.74
C LEU A 882 -11.92 18.05 16.61
N VAL A 883 -13.21 17.68 16.58
CA VAL A 883 -14.34 18.62 16.77
C VAL A 883 -14.20 19.45 18.06
N GLY A 884 -13.45 18.91 19.03
CA GLY A 884 -13.10 19.56 20.29
C GLY A 884 -11.86 20.46 20.30
N ILE A 885 -11.10 20.60 19.20
CA ILE A 885 -10.01 21.60 19.12
C ILE A 885 -10.48 22.94 18.51
N ASN A 886 -11.72 23.01 18.04
CA ASN A 886 -12.30 24.18 17.37
C ASN A 886 -13.16 25.03 18.34
N GLY A 887 -12.87 26.34 18.38
CA GLY A 887 -13.29 27.26 19.46
C GLY A 887 -14.74 27.77 19.44
N ASN A 888 -15.29 28.05 18.25
CA ASN A 888 -16.71 28.34 18.04
C ASN A 888 -17.28 27.33 17.02
N LYS A 889 -18.41 26.69 17.30
CA LYS A 889 -18.94 25.67 16.38
C LYS A 889 -19.61 26.27 15.12
N ASP A 890 -19.71 27.59 15.00
CA ASP A 890 -20.03 28.33 13.75
C ASP A 890 -18.92 28.26 12.66
N TYR A 891 -17.82 27.53 12.93
CA TYR A 891 -16.82 27.09 11.94
C TYR A 891 -16.97 25.59 11.57
N LEU A 892 -18.04 24.90 11.98
CA LEU A 892 -18.19 23.44 11.84
C LEU A 892 -19.49 23.02 11.12
N PRO A 893 -19.47 22.91 9.77
CA PRO A 893 -20.59 22.36 9.00
C PRO A 893 -21.00 20.95 9.47
N HIS A 894 -22.24 20.81 9.94
CA HIS A 894 -22.81 19.54 10.40
C HIS A 894 -23.70 18.86 9.36
N HIS A 895 -24.38 19.65 8.52
CA HIS A 895 -25.20 19.19 7.39
C HIS A 895 -25.42 20.35 6.40
N ARG A 896 -26.03 20.06 5.26
CA ARG A 896 -26.65 21.05 4.35
C ARG A 896 -28.16 21.09 4.56
N PHE A 897 -28.71 22.30 4.63
CA PHE A 897 -30.13 22.60 4.77
C PHE A 897 -30.99 21.86 3.73
N GLY A 898 -32.14 21.34 4.15
CA GLY A 898 -33.01 20.51 3.33
C GLY A 898 -32.64 19.03 3.33
N GLY A 899 -33.56 18.22 2.82
CA GLY A 899 -33.36 16.78 2.63
C GLY A 899 -32.71 16.43 1.28
N SER A 900 -32.40 15.14 1.10
CA SER A 900 -31.63 14.65 -0.06
C SER A 900 -32.20 15.04 -1.41
N ASP A 901 -33.52 15.04 -1.56
CA ASP A 901 -34.19 15.18 -2.86
C ASP A 901 -34.13 16.62 -3.40
N ILE A 902 -33.73 17.57 -2.54
CA ILE A 902 -33.48 18.98 -2.90
C ILE A 902 -31.99 19.36 -2.76
N GLY A 903 -31.09 18.38 -2.68
CA GLY A 903 -29.64 18.57 -2.64
C GLY A 903 -29.04 18.87 -1.26
N GLY A 904 -29.86 18.92 -0.21
CA GLY A 904 -29.41 18.97 1.18
C GLY A 904 -28.95 17.60 1.70
N ASP A 905 -28.55 17.53 2.97
CA ASP A 905 -28.26 16.26 3.64
C ASP A 905 -28.70 16.22 5.12
N CYS A 906 -29.60 17.14 5.51
CA CYS A 906 -30.17 17.24 6.85
C CYS A 906 -30.99 15.99 7.24
N TYR A 907 -31.68 15.37 6.28
CA TYR A 907 -32.49 14.16 6.43
C TYR A 907 -32.72 13.42 5.10
N PRO A 908 -33.14 12.14 5.09
CA PRO A 908 -33.48 11.41 3.87
C PRO A 908 -34.80 11.88 3.26
N GLY A 909 -34.88 11.88 1.93
CA GLY A 909 -36.07 12.27 1.17
C GLY A 909 -36.30 13.79 1.17
N PHE A 910 -37.50 14.22 0.78
CA PHE A 910 -38.02 15.55 1.08
C PHE A 910 -39.39 15.48 1.76
N THR A 911 -39.58 16.25 2.84
CA THR A 911 -40.90 16.53 3.39
C THR A 911 -41.03 18.02 3.71
N TRP A 912 -42.18 18.61 3.37
CA TRP A 912 -42.44 20.02 3.64
C TRP A 912 -42.53 20.32 5.15
N TRP A 913 -42.95 19.34 5.96
CA TRP A 913 -42.99 19.45 7.43
C TRP A 913 -41.60 19.69 8.02
N LYS A 914 -40.60 18.87 7.65
CA LYS A 914 -39.23 19.05 8.13
C LYS A 914 -38.63 20.35 7.58
N HIS A 915 -38.85 20.66 6.30
CA HIS A 915 -38.33 21.86 5.67
C HIS A 915 -38.87 23.16 6.29
N ALA A 916 -40.16 23.20 6.62
CA ALA A 916 -40.76 24.32 7.33
C ALA A 916 -40.27 24.43 8.79
N ALA A 917 -40.00 23.30 9.46
CA ALA A 917 -39.35 23.32 10.77
C ALA A 917 -37.92 23.85 10.69
N GLU A 918 -37.12 23.43 9.71
CA GLU A 918 -35.78 23.99 9.45
C GLU A 918 -35.86 25.50 9.27
N LEU A 919 -36.78 26.02 8.43
CA LEU A 919 -36.98 27.45 8.23
C LEU A 919 -37.34 28.21 9.53
N TYR A 920 -38.14 27.61 10.42
CA TYR A 920 -38.44 28.21 11.72
C TYR A 920 -37.24 28.18 12.67
N TYR A 921 -36.42 27.12 12.69
CA TYR A 921 -35.18 27.11 13.45
C TYR A 921 -34.14 28.08 12.87
N ASP A 922 -34.05 28.22 11.54
CA ASP A 922 -33.23 29.21 10.84
C ASP A 922 -33.67 30.66 11.18
N ALA A 923 -34.96 30.88 11.40
CA ALA A 923 -35.50 32.16 11.87
C ALA A 923 -35.19 32.40 13.36
N ALA A 924 -35.32 31.38 14.21
CA ALA A 924 -34.96 31.44 15.64
C ALA A 924 -33.46 31.73 15.83
N ASN A 925 -32.60 30.99 15.14
CA ASN A 925 -31.14 31.07 15.24
C ASN A 925 -30.59 32.47 14.91
N ARG A 926 -31.23 33.20 13.98
CA ARG A 926 -30.89 34.59 13.63
C ARG A 926 -31.25 35.62 14.71
N VAL A 927 -32.06 35.26 15.71
CA VAL A 927 -32.57 36.16 16.75
C VAL A 927 -32.35 35.63 18.18
N ILE A 928 -31.37 34.74 18.36
CA ILE A 928 -30.88 34.27 19.66
C ILE A 928 -30.59 35.46 20.60
N GLY A 929 -30.92 35.31 21.88
CA GLY A 929 -30.84 36.40 22.87
C GLY A 929 -31.98 37.41 22.82
N THR A 930 -33.00 37.22 21.97
CA THR A 930 -34.22 38.06 21.95
C THR A 930 -35.48 37.23 22.27
N PRO A 931 -36.55 37.84 22.82
CA PRO A 931 -37.83 37.13 23.04
C PRO A 931 -38.49 36.57 21.77
N ALA A 932 -38.07 37.00 20.57
CA ALA A 932 -38.56 36.45 19.31
C ALA A 932 -38.01 35.04 19.03
N HIS A 933 -36.89 34.64 19.64
CA HIS A 933 -36.30 33.31 19.51
C HIS A 933 -37.31 32.22 19.91
N ASP A 934 -37.87 32.33 21.12
CA ASP A 934 -38.76 31.31 21.70
C ASP A 934 -40.09 31.21 20.95
N VAL A 935 -40.54 32.32 20.32
CA VAL A 935 -41.71 32.33 19.42
C VAL A 935 -41.46 31.52 18.15
N TRP A 936 -40.26 31.57 17.58
CA TRP A 936 -39.89 30.77 16.41
C TRP A 936 -39.62 29.30 16.77
N VAL A 937 -38.96 29.03 17.89
CA VAL A 937 -38.79 27.66 18.41
C VAL A 937 -40.15 27.01 18.70
N GLY A 938 -41.05 27.70 19.39
CA GLY A 938 -42.40 27.17 19.68
C GLY A 938 -43.22 26.87 18.42
N ARG A 939 -43.00 27.60 17.31
CA ARG A 939 -43.61 27.27 16.00
C ARG A 939 -43.04 25.98 15.40
N ALA A 940 -41.73 25.77 15.48
CA ALA A 940 -41.09 24.54 15.02
C ALA A 940 -41.49 23.33 15.88
N GLU A 941 -41.52 23.49 17.20
CA GLU A 941 -41.92 22.45 18.15
C GLU A 941 -43.41 22.09 18.00
N ALA A 942 -44.31 23.06 17.79
CA ALA A 942 -45.72 22.78 17.50
C ALA A 942 -45.89 22.00 16.18
N LEU A 943 -45.08 22.30 15.15
CA LEU A 943 -45.09 21.58 13.88
C LEU A 943 -44.62 20.13 14.05
N PHE A 944 -43.55 19.91 14.84
CA PHE A 944 -43.06 18.57 15.18
C PHE A 944 -43.96 17.80 16.15
N ALA A 945 -44.69 18.46 17.06
CA ALA A 945 -45.69 17.81 17.92
C ALA A 945 -46.92 17.29 17.14
N LEU A 946 -47.15 17.80 15.93
CA LEU A 946 -48.13 17.29 14.98
C LEU A 946 -47.54 16.19 14.07
N TYR A 947 -46.43 16.49 13.40
CA TYR A 947 -45.78 15.57 12.45
C TYR A 947 -45.18 14.32 13.11
N GLY A 948 -44.59 14.47 14.30
CA GLY A 948 -43.97 13.40 15.08
C GLY A 948 -44.92 12.31 15.60
N ARG A 949 -46.24 12.47 15.38
CA ARG A 949 -47.24 11.43 15.61
C ARG A 949 -47.26 10.36 14.52
N PHE A 950 -46.67 10.65 13.37
CA PHE A 950 -46.73 9.83 12.15
C PHE A 950 -45.35 9.49 11.57
N ALA A 951 -44.31 10.26 11.89
CA ALA A 951 -42.98 10.12 11.30
C ALA A 951 -41.85 10.57 12.25
N ASP A 952 -40.62 10.32 11.84
CA ASP A 952 -39.40 10.82 12.48
C ASP A 952 -39.23 12.35 12.32
N THR A 953 -38.64 13.01 13.31
CA THR A 953 -38.41 14.47 13.36
C THR A 953 -36.93 14.89 13.31
N ASP A 954 -35.97 13.99 13.01
CA ASP A 954 -34.55 14.38 12.90
C ASP A 954 -34.33 15.38 11.76
N ILE A 955 -33.79 16.55 12.10
CA ILE A 955 -33.32 17.61 11.22
C ILE A 955 -31.93 18.10 11.68
N GLU A 956 -31.10 17.17 12.14
CA GLU A 956 -29.76 17.45 12.63
C GLU A 956 -28.66 16.87 11.73
N GLY A 957 -29.02 16.20 10.63
CA GLY A 957 -28.09 15.39 9.83
C GLY A 957 -27.84 14.02 10.47
N GLY A 958 -28.78 13.48 11.24
CA GLY A 958 -28.60 12.27 12.09
C GLY A 958 -28.65 10.91 11.37
N TRP A 959 -28.26 10.83 10.11
CA TRP A 959 -28.42 9.64 9.25
C TRP A 959 -27.21 9.35 8.36
N HIS A 960 -27.18 8.14 7.79
CA HIS A 960 -26.04 7.63 7.01
C HIS A 960 -25.73 8.38 5.70
N GLY A 961 -26.69 9.14 5.15
CA GLY A 961 -26.50 9.98 3.96
C GLY A 961 -25.99 11.39 4.24
N ASN A 962 -25.61 11.72 5.48
CA ASN A 962 -24.94 12.99 5.79
C ASN A 962 -23.54 13.03 5.18
N ASP A 963 -23.41 13.68 4.01
CA ASP A 963 -22.12 13.80 3.30
C ASP A 963 -21.27 14.98 3.79
N THR A 964 -21.86 15.94 4.52
CA THR A 964 -21.16 17.13 5.04
C THR A 964 -20.26 16.80 6.24
N CYS A 965 -20.78 16.10 7.25
CA CYS A 965 -20.12 16.00 8.56
C CYS A 965 -18.78 15.26 8.49
N TRP A 966 -18.66 14.22 7.66
CA TRP A 966 -17.42 13.44 7.58
C TRP A 966 -16.26 14.22 6.92
N ARG A 967 -16.57 15.02 5.87
CA ARG A 967 -15.62 15.89 5.17
C ARG A 967 -15.00 16.91 6.14
N MET A 968 -15.84 17.58 6.92
CA MET A 968 -15.43 18.50 8.00
C MET A 968 -14.49 17.81 9.01
N ASN A 969 -14.78 16.57 9.43
CA ASN A 969 -13.90 15.85 10.36
C ASN A 969 -12.52 15.56 9.74
N LEU A 970 -12.44 15.18 8.46
CA LEU A 970 -11.16 14.95 7.80
C LEU A 970 -10.38 16.25 7.57
N ASP A 971 -11.04 17.36 7.22
CA ASP A 971 -10.39 18.67 7.11
C ASP A 971 -9.77 19.15 8.43
N LEU A 972 -10.40 18.87 9.59
CA LEU A 972 -9.80 19.10 10.91
C LEU A 972 -8.55 18.24 11.15
N ASN A 973 -8.52 17.00 10.68
CA ASN A 973 -7.32 16.14 10.75
C ASN A 973 -6.20 16.68 9.84
N ARG A 974 -6.55 17.19 8.66
CA ARG A 974 -5.60 17.81 7.71
C ARG A 974 -4.99 19.08 8.31
N CYS A 975 -5.78 19.93 8.96
CA CYS A 975 -5.27 21.07 9.74
C CYS A 975 -4.31 20.63 10.86
N LEU A 976 -4.69 19.61 11.65
CA LEU A 976 -3.87 19.13 12.76
C LEU A 976 -2.51 18.56 12.30
N LEU A 977 -2.48 17.82 11.19
CA LEU A 977 -1.27 17.17 10.68
C LEU A 977 -0.35 18.15 9.93
N TYR A 978 -0.90 18.98 9.05
CA TYR A 978 -0.13 19.78 8.08
C TYR A 978 -0.08 21.28 8.40
N GLY A 979 -0.84 21.75 9.39
CA GLY A 979 -0.94 23.17 9.75
C GLY A 979 0.11 23.65 10.75
N ASP A 980 0.59 24.88 10.60
CA ASP A 980 1.45 25.56 11.57
C ASP A 980 0.69 26.54 12.49
N ALA A 981 1.37 27.18 13.44
CA ALA A 981 0.77 28.15 14.35
C ALA A 981 0.43 29.51 13.70
N THR A 982 0.68 29.71 12.40
CA THR A 982 0.28 30.90 11.64
C THR A 982 -1.04 30.71 10.90
N GLY A 983 -1.50 29.47 10.71
CA GLY A 983 -2.68 29.13 9.92
C GLY A 983 -2.35 28.59 8.52
N ARG A 984 -1.07 28.39 8.22
CA ARG A 984 -0.61 27.88 6.93
C ARG A 984 -0.51 26.35 6.94
N LEU A 985 -0.98 25.72 5.87
CA LEU A 985 -0.73 24.31 5.56
C LEU A 985 0.60 24.15 4.79
N HIS A 986 1.29 23.04 5.05
CA HIS A 986 2.54 22.65 4.39
C HIS A 986 2.37 21.27 3.75
N ASP A 987 3.16 20.94 2.73
CA ASP A 987 3.08 19.63 2.06
C ASP A 987 3.77 18.49 2.86
N THR A 988 4.21 18.74 4.11
CA THR A 988 4.77 17.77 5.06
C THR A 988 4.09 17.87 6.43
N VAL A 989 4.11 16.79 7.22
CA VAL A 989 3.53 16.74 8.58
C VAL A 989 4.33 17.62 9.54
N GLN A 990 3.64 18.48 10.31
CA GLN A 990 4.24 19.54 11.12
C GLN A 990 4.39 19.19 12.61
N ARG A 991 3.73 18.14 13.11
CA ARG A 991 3.81 17.71 14.52
C ARG A 991 3.54 16.22 14.69
N ARG A 992 4.08 15.64 15.77
CA ARG A 992 3.71 14.27 16.19
C ARG A 992 2.30 14.27 16.76
N VAL A 993 1.46 13.40 16.22
CA VAL A 993 0.11 13.12 16.74
C VAL A 993 0.04 11.63 17.04
N VAL A 994 -0.37 11.27 18.25
CA VAL A 994 -0.64 9.87 18.64
C VAL A 994 -2.06 9.77 19.18
N SER A 995 -2.74 8.66 18.91
CA SER A 995 -4.11 8.40 19.37
C SER A 995 -4.14 7.22 20.32
N LEU A 996 -4.63 7.43 21.55
CA LEU A 996 -4.92 6.38 22.53
C LEU A 996 -6.41 6.38 22.85
N THR A 997 -7.12 5.29 22.60
CA THR A 997 -8.59 5.28 22.69
C THR A 997 -9.08 4.59 23.93
N ASP A 998 -9.94 5.29 24.66
CA ASP A 998 -10.78 4.71 25.71
C ASP A 998 -11.91 3.89 25.06
N ALA A 999 -11.73 2.57 25.05
CA ALA A 999 -12.66 1.56 24.56
C ALA A 999 -12.99 0.50 25.63
N LEU A 1000 -12.85 0.86 26.92
CA LEU A 1000 -13.17 -0.03 28.05
C LEU A 1000 -14.68 -0.21 28.14
N ILE A 1001 -15.41 0.87 28.44
CA ILE A 1001 -16.85 0.97 28.23
C ILE A 1001 -17.07 1.92 27.06
N CYS A 1002 -17.39 1.36 25.91
CA CYS A 1002 -17.77 2.09 24.71
C CYS A 1002 -19.19 2.67 24.84
N GLY A 1003 -19.53 3.61 23.95
CA GLY A 1003 -20.88 4.15 23.82
C GLY A 1003 -21.65 3.58 22.61
N GLN A 1004 -22.93 3.28 22.80
CA GLN A 1004 -23.84 2.84 21.75
C GLN A 1004 -25.18 3.58 21.81
N GLY A 1005 -26.01 3.41 20.78
CA GLY A 1005 -27.29 4.08 20.61
C GLY A 1005 -27.17 5.50 20.05
N GLU A 1006 -27.94 6.43 20.62
CA GLU A 1006 -28.18 7.79 20.14
C GLU A 1006 -27.06 8.79 20.54
N GLY A 1007 -25.81 8.38 20.32
CA GLY A 1007 -24.62 9.17 20.59
C GLY A 1007 -24.56 10.48 19.76
N PRO A 1008 -23.99 11.57 20.30
CA PRO A 1008 -23.09 11.59 21.47
C PRO A 1008 -23.77 12.01 22.79
N LEU A 1009 -25.09 12.23 22.80
CA LEU A 1009 -25.82 12.82 23.94
C LEU A 1009 -26.69 11.84 24.72
N VAL A 1010 -27.25 10.83 24.05
CA VAL A 1010 -28.08 9.77 24.66
C VAL A 1010 -27.32 8.47 24.44
N THR A 1011 -26.29 8.26 25.25
CA THR A 1011 -25.30 7.18 25.04
C THR A 1011 -25.55 6.06 26.04
N HIS A 1012 -25.56 4.81 25.59
CA HIS A 1012 -25.67 3.64 26.46
C HIS A 1012 -24.33 2.91 26.53
N PRO A 1013 -23.99 2.26 27.65
CA PRO A 1013 -22.74 1.50 27.77
C PRO A 1013 -22.73 0.26 26.88
N LEU A 1014 -21.54 -0.03 26.34
CA LEU A 1014 -21.17 -1.26 25.66
C LEU A 1014 -19.80 -1.70 26.21
N PRO A 1015 -19.73 -2.71 27.10
CA PRO A 1015 -18.46 -3.18 27.63
C PRO A 1015 -17.66 -3.91 26.54
N VAL A 1016 -16.53 -3.33 26.12
CA VAL A 1016 -15.62 -3.89 25.10
C VAL A 1016 -14.26 -4.25 25.71
N GLY A 1017 -13.88 -3.66 26.85
CA GLY A 1017 -12.72 -4.07 27.64
C GLY A 1017 -11.36 -3.68 27.05
N ALA A 1018 -11.31 -2.76 26.10
CA ALA A 1018 -10.10 -2.48 25.31
C ALA A 1018 -9.47 -1.09 25.57
N ILE A 1019 -8.15 -0.99 25.37
CA ILE A 1019 -7.45 0.27 25.12
C ILE A 1019 -6.64 0.10 23.83
N THR A 1020 -6.79 1.03 22.88
CA THR A 1020 -6.05 1.00 21.60
C THR A 1020 -5.01 2.12 21.54
N PHE A 1021 -3.93 1.90 20.80
CA PHE A 1021 -2.91 2.92 20.50
C PHE A 1021 -2.47 2.88 19.02
N SER A 1022 -2.31 4.05 18.38
CA SER A 1022 -1.74 4.20 17.03
C SER A 1022 -1.19 5.62 16.78
N GLU A 1023 -0.18 5.75 15.91
CA GLU A 1023 0.22 7.05 15.32
C GLU A 1023 -0.74 7.51 14.19
N SER A 1024 -1.62 6.64 13.68
CA SER A 1024 -2.63 7.00 12.67
C SER A 1024 -4.04 6.93 13.23
N ALA A 1025 -4.73 8.08 13.29
CA ALA A 1025 -6.13 8.16 13.68
C ALA A 1025 -7.04 7.35 12.73
N ALA A 1026 -6.71 7.28 11.43
CA ALA A 1026 -7.43 6.47 10.46
C ALA A 1026 -7.23 4.95 10.70
N ALA A 1027 -5.99 4.51 10.97
CA ALA A 1027 -5.71 3.11 11.29
C ALA A 1027 -6.43 2.66 12.57
N ALA A 1028 -6.40 3.50 13.61
CA ALA A 1028 -7.14 3.27 14.85
C ALA A 1028 -8.65 3.14 14.59
N ASP A 1029 -9.24 4.08 13.84
CA ASP A 1029 -10.70 4.11 13.62
C ASP A 1029 -11.21 2.99 12.69
N LEU A 1030 -10.35 2.42 11.84
CA LEU A 1030 -10.62 1.17 11.12
C LEU A 1030 -10.71 -0.03 12.08
N ALA A 1031 -9.80 -0.15 13.04
CA ALA A 1031 -9.87 -1.16 14.09
C ALA A 1031 -11.08 -0.92 15.03
N HIS A 1032 -11.44 0.33 15.31
CA HIS A 1032 -12.63 0.68 16.08
C HIS A 1032 -13.94 0.29 15.38
N GLY A 1033 -14.00 0.40 14.05
CA GLY A 1033 -15.11 -0.12 13.25
C GLY A 1033 -15.30 -1.62 13.49
N ALA A 1034 -14.22 -2.41 13.41
CA ALA A 1034 -14.26 -3.84 13.69
C ALA A 1034 -14.67 -4.17 15.14
N LEU A 1035 -14.15 -3.43 16.14
CA LEU A 1035 -14.50 -3.62 17.56
C LEU A 1035 -15.99 -3.37 17.85
N LEU A 1036 -16.66 -2.50 17.08
CA LEU A 1036 -18.10 -2.24 17.18
C LEU A 1036 -18.96 -3.10 16.21
N ARG A 1037 -18.33 -3.99 15.44
CA ARG A 1037 -18.91 -4.78 14.32
C ARG A 1037 -19.56 -3.94 13.20
N LEU A 1038 -18.91 -2.85 12.81
CA LEU A 1038 -19.33 -1.95 11.74
C LEU A 1038 -18.45 -2.10 10.49
N ASP A 1039 -19.09 -2.10 9.32
CA ASP A 1039 -18.44 -2.16 8.01
C ASP A 1039 -17.84 -0.79 7.67
N HIS A 1040 -16.50 -0.70 7.74
CA HIS A 1040 -15.77 0.54 7.47
C HIS A 1040 -16.02 1.09 6.05
N ARG A 1041 -16.37 0.25 5.08
CA ARG A 1041 -16.67 0.68 3.69
C ARG A 1041 -17.97 1.48 3.61
N LYS A 1042 -18.86 1.27 4.58
CA LYS A 1042 -20.16 1.93 4.74
C LYS A 1042 -20.16 3.04 5.80
N LEU A 1043 -19.00 3.39 6.34
CA LEU A 1043 -18.80 4.56 7.19
C LEU A 1043 -18.07 5.63 6.37
N PRO A 1044 -18.74 6.68 5.87
CA PRO A 1044 -18.12 7.68 4.99
C PRO A 1044 -16.85 8.32 5.57
N LEU A 1045 -16.80 8.49 6.89
CA LEU A 1045 -15.61 8.98 7.61
C LEU A 1045 -14.38 8.06 7.48
N LEU A 1046 -14.58 6.74 7.36
CA LEU A 1046 -13.48 5.77 7.20
C LEU A 1046 -13.16 5.54 5.72
N ARG A 1047 -14.19 5.44 4.87
CA ARG A 1047 -14.03 5.36 3.41
C ARG A 1047 -13.26 6.57 2.86
N GLY A 1048 -13.60 7.77 3.34
CA GLY A 1048 -12.97 9.04 2.94
C GLY A 1048 -11.48 9.12 3.24
N CYS A 1049 -10.95 8.36 4.21
CA CYS A 1049 -9.51 8.31 4.49
C CYS A 1049 -8.67 7.73 3.35
N PHE A 1050 -9.28 6.97 2.43
CA PHE A 1050 -8.62 6.37 1.26
C PHE A 1050 -8.82 7.19 -0.02
N GLU A 1051 -9.59 8.28 0.01
CA GLU A 1051 -9.83 9.15 -1.15
C GLU A 1051 -8.57 9.99 -1.47
N ARG A 1052 -8.30 10.22 -2.77
CA ARG A 1052 -7.10 10.93 -3.22
C ARG A 1052 -7.21 12.43 -2.91
N MET A 1053 -6.49 12.88 -1.88
CA MET A 1053 -6.46 14.27 -1.41
C MET A 1053 -5.02 14.81 -1.29
N ARG A 1054 -4.84 16.12 -1.44
CA ARG A 1054 -3.51 16.77 -1.41
C ARG A 1054 -2.76 16.59 -0.09
N PHE A 1055 -3.48 16.63 1.02
CA PHE A 1055 -2.95 16.47 2.38
C PHE A 1055 -3.55 15.17 2.95
N PRO A 1056 -2.93 14.00 2.75
CA PRO A 1056 -3.53 12.71 3.08
C PRO A 1056 -3.54 12.44 4.60
N VAL A 1057 -4.63 11.86 5.09
CA VAL A 1057 -4.77 11.38 6.49
C VAL A 1057 -4.25 9.93 6.64
N LEU A 1058 -4.03 9.22 5.53
CA LEU A 1058 -3.42 7.89 5.47
C LEU A 1058 -2.48 7.81 4.25
N ALA A 1059 -1.27 7.27 4.43
CA ALA A 1059 -0.18 7.42 3.45
C ALA A 1059 -0.40 6.73 2.08
N ALA A 1060 -1.20 5.66 2.02
CA ALA A 1060 -1.54 4.99 0.77
C ALA A 1060 -2.93 4.34 0.82
N ALA A 1061 -3.65 4.38 -0.30
CA ALA A 1061 -5.02 3.87 -0.43
C ALA A 1061 -5.17 2.33 -0.33
N GLN A 1062 -4.05 1.60 -0.21
CA GLN A 1062 -3.99 0.14 -0.06
C GLN A 1062 -3.08 -0.28 1.11
N MET A 1063 -2.76 0.62 2.04
CA MET A 1063 -1.89 0.30 3.19
C MET A 1063 -2.59 -0.70 4.14
N PRO A 1064 -2.04 -1.91 4.37
CA PRO A 1064 -2.60 -2.85 5.32
C PRO A 1064 -2.52 -2.28 6.75
N VAL A 1065 -3.57 -2.51 7.55
CA VAL A 1065 -3.61 -2.14 8.97
C VAL A 1065 -3.24 -3.35 9.81
N PHE A 1066 -2.01 -3.36 10.34
CA PHE A 1066 -1.54 -4.40 11.24
C PHE A 1066 -2.07 -4.18 12.66
N VAL A 1067 -2.67 -5.21 13.25
CA VAL A 1067 -3.29 -5.12 14.59
C VAL A 1067 -2.63 -6.11 15.54
N THR A 1068 -1.80 -5.61 16.45
CA THR A 1068 -1.15 -6.41 17.49
C THR A 1068 -2.02 -6.41 18.75
N ARG A 1069 -2.43 -7.60 19.21
CA ARG A 1069 -3.33 -7.75 20.38
C ARG A 1069 -2.82 -8.79 21.36
N ARG A 1070 -3.18 -8.64 22.65
CA ARG A 1070 -2.92 -9.65 23.69
C ARG A 1070 -4.20 -9.94 24.48
N GLY A 1071 -4.50 -11.23 24.63
CA GLY A 1071 -5.79 -11.73 25.11
C GLY A 1071 -6.58 -12.46 24.01
N VAL A 1072 -7.50 -13.32 24.41
CA VAL A 1072 -8.35 -14.10 23.47
C VAL A 1072 -9.67 -13.36 23.27
N PHE A 1073 -9.84 -12.79 22.08
CA PHE A 1073 -11.14 -12.49 21.50
C PHE A 1073 -11.32 -13.37 20.25
N THR A 1074 -12.32 -14.24 20.23
CA THR A 1074 -12.97 -14.59 18.96
C THR A 1074 -13.84 -13.40 18.53
N TYR A 1075 -14.05 -13.21 17.23
CA TYR A 1075 -14.92 -12.14 16.75
C TYR A 1075 -16.34 -12.29 17.33
N ASP A 1076 -16.79 -13.54 17.52
CA ASP A 1076 -18.10 -13.92 18.06
C ASP A 1076 -18.38 -13.39 19.47
N GLN A 1077 -17.33 -13.16 20.27
CA GLN A 1077 -17.43 -12.66 21.66
C GLN A 1077 -17.66 -11.14 21.75
N LEU A 1078 -17.37 -10.37 20.70
CA LEU A 1078 -17.65 -8.93 20.68
C LEU A 1078 -19.16 -8.68 20.53
N ALA A 1079 -19.77 -7.94 21.46
CA ALA A 1079 -21.16 -7.52 21.30
C ALA A 1079 -21.28 -6.51 20.15
N ALA A 1080 -22.21 -6.74 19.21
CA ALA A 1080 -22.50 -5.79 18.13
C ALA A 1080 -23.05 -4.48 18.71
N ALA A 1081 -22.51 -3.34 18.30
CA ALA A 1081 -22.97 -2.06 18.81
C ALA A 1081 -24.34 -1.68 18.24
N ILE A 1082 -25.26 -1.27 19.12
CA ILE A 1082 -26.54 -0.68 18.70
C ILE A 1082 -26.24 0.66 18.01
N VAL A 1083 -26.48 0.75 16.70
CA VAL A 1083 -26.29 1.99 15.93
C VAL A 1083 -27.48 2.95 16.11
N PRO A 1084 -27.29 4.28 15.91
CA PRO A 1084 -28.38 5.25 15.98
C PRO A 1084 -29.41 4.99 14.89
N ARG A 1085 -30.67 5.38 15.11
CA ARG A 1085 -31.82 5.10 14.21
C ARG A 1085 -31.53 5.37 12.74
N GLY A 1086 -30.91 6.50 12.40
CA GLY A 1086 -30.59 6.88 11.01
C GLY A 1086 -29.48 6.05 10.33
N TRP A 1087 -28.89 5.07 11.04
CA TRP A 1087 -27.85 4.16 10.55
C TRP A 1087 -28.25 2.68 10.60
N GLN A 1088 -29.41 2.35 11.16
CA GLN A 1088 -29.86 0.96 11.35
C GLN A 1088 -30.06 0.24 10.01
N GLY A 1089 -29.52 -0.97 9.91
CA GLY A 1089 -29.48 -1.79 8.69
C GLY A 1089 -28.50 -1.28 7.62
N HIS A 1090 -27.80 -0.16 7.86
CA HIS A 1090 -26.83 0.37 6.90
C HIS A 1090 -25.44 -0.21 7.15
N CYS A 1091 -24.82 0.13 8.28
CA CYS A 1091 -23.37 -0.06 8.51
C CYS A 1091 -23.00 -1.30 9.32
N GLU A 1092 -23.95 -2.07 9.83
CA GLU A 1092 -23.70 -3.29 10.61
C GLU A 1092 -23.14 -4.44 9.74
N LEU A 1093 -22.21 -5.22 10.30
CA LEU A 1093 -21.63 -6.38 9.61
C LEU A 1093 -22.57 -7.60 9.65
N ASN A 1094 -22.88 -8.15 8.47
CA ASN A 1094 -23.75 -9.32 8.32
C ASN A 1094 -22.99 -10.63 8.69
N PRO A 1095 -23.52 -11.46 9.61
CA PRO A 1095 -22.92 -12.76 9.96
C PRO A 1095 -22.69 -13.70 8.78
N ALA A 1096 -23.54 -13.66 7.75
CA ALA A 1096 -23.44 -14.56 6.59
C ALA A 1096 -22.20 -14.28 5.71
N THR A 1097 -21.65 -13.06 5.74
CA THR A 1097 -20.48 -12.66 4.95
C THR A 1097 -19.13 -12.92 5.64
N HIS A 1098 -19.12 -13.60 6.80
CA HIS A 1098 -17.98 -13.51 7.73
C HIS A 1098 -16.85 -14.53 7.52
N GLN A 1099 -17.00 -15.55 6.65
CA GLN A 1099 -15.94 -16.56 6.41
C GLN A 1099 -14.63 -15.97 5.86
N ASN A 1100 -14.66 -14.75 5.29
CA ASN A 1100 -13.48 -14.08 4.73
C ASN A 1100 -12.76 -13.14 5.71
N TYR A 1101 -13.23 -12.97 6.95
CA TYR A 1101 -12.66 -12.05 7.93
C TYR A 1101 -11.92 -12.73 9.10
N THR A 1102 -11.94 -14.07 9.17
CA THR A 1102 -11.33 -14.86 10.24
C THR A 1102 -9.88 -15.31 9.96
N SER A 1103 -9.29 -14.93 8.82
CA SER A 1103 -7.90 -15.29 8.48
C SER A 1103 -6.84 -14.39 9.13
N CYS A 1104 -7.20 -13.23 9.68
CA CYS A 1104 -6.26 -12.29 10.32
C CYS A 1104 -5.97 -12.61 11.79
N THR A 1105 -5.58 -13.86 12.11
CA THR A 1105 -5.06 -14.24 13.44
C THR A 1105 -4.00 -15.33 13.39
N ALA A 1106 -2.77 -14.96 13.01
CA ALA A 1106 -1.52 -15.63 13.40
C ALA A 1106 -0.37 -14.60 13.30
#